data_AF-A0A101JCW2-F1
#
_entry.id   AF-A0A101JCW2-F1
#
_cell.length_a   1.000
_cell.length_b   1.000
_cell.length_c   1.000
_cell.angle_alpha   90.00
_cell.angle_beta   90.00
_cell.angle_gamma   90.00
#
_symmetry.space_group_name_H-M   'P 1'
#
loop_
_entity.id
_entity.type
_entity.pdbx_description
1 polymer ?
#
loop_
_entity_poly.entity_id
_entity_poly.type
_entity_poly.pdbx_seq_one_letter_code
_entity_poly.pdbx_strand_id
1 'polypeptide(L)'
;MGVSSDYPDVPDWVAKPEGYQAGAVTKYKGNIFRAAFWASEPGVGDANTNGWRFFDELYDQTAHTPVQQSKIIAYIPTWRKAEGFDYGNGEMYQYITHGIIAFLTFSQSSLGEFDPASMAEIKTILPDVVIAGNLSNTKIMVALGGANDYAFLDLMTAVGNNPAAPQLDQAVRNVADFVTANGLDGVDLDLECWWGKPGEPDQGGRLKSDGPHPAGRGLTLFAQKLKQAMPGKIVSAAIFGTSWYGNNYDPAVADHVDWLGVMTYDLTGSWDRSPVGPHTALLKIRGKDTAEIREADVYQESYLPEQQGAWPGPRTGGSASPGADNMENNPIGSVEDSLWYWTNPLFVNWQGTGHGVARDKIAAGVPIYGYDFTAAKEPDDLTGEVPPGYKVLRYKEILDAFPDAHKAANANIKTPGTTPRPALGEPLPPGDYPYAHNIYFETPDTAVTKLNFLKEAGAQGVIIWELSNDVWEDGKSIIKALYRASGNPEPEPVTNPPVPVASHCLWDSVGFLGHASDFLQFKDDGEIRPGVRQFSARLWNIPDGEDWVTVAKRSPAVIRRQYFNRPTRIVDKGALGLWGEFDVVESDDVPAWYWGHMEAEDGAPSGFTRYSSRLMGLSLSDDWKAAARQTPALVAGQYFDQPTEIDDKGVGGLWGLFDVSDEPATMPSLVTRAAGPNDCSYCLIDDFPTEPNVTQVNLTTTMTVGEGTPYLYSVITRNGESTEFPEGVVMTLQDPDGNTYDRAVEDANQFVLMSGSSVRCLIVKDPKPGDWTMHMNVPSGVDFRCECDTVPNADVFDSMVETWKKLAKWSDIESRDISAGQVAAFLGVSAITLLVPFPLGIATRALILAVTGVGWLGFSNSGSMDSVSRNMAEAAGILSKVMKDLQAEGFSALQKYVYLVGKNISYEEYQVILKYPANLFHWLGIHRRVFQVVEHMTDAEEQNAVRHVYWQCLLKKRLGEKFAVAMGEAHELGRPGSDADNRADEINNRIGLQLADDVESEEDCLKRAREMWAAGELATRIDLETDPT
;
A
#
# COMPACT_ATOMS: atom_id res chain seq x y z
N MET A 1 -25.13 -30.72 14.08
CA MET A 1 -26.08 -30.46 12.97
C MET A 1 -27.32 -31.30 13.19
N GLY A 2 -28.50 -30.79 12.83
CA GLY A 2 -29.73 -31.57 12.83
C GLY A 2 -29.79 -32.51 11.62
N VAL A 3 -30.28 -33.73 11.82
CA VAL A 3 -30.65 -34.65 10.73
C VAL A 3 -32.12 -35.03 10.84
N SER A 4 -32.75 -35.43 9.73
CA SER A 4 -34.19 -35.72 9.70
C SER A 4 -34.64 -36.78 10.71
N SER A 5 -33.74 -37.71 11.06
CA SER A 5 -33.98 -38.73 12.10
C SER A 5 -34.05 -38.19 13.52
N ASP A 6 -33.50 -36.99 13.78
CA ASP A 6 -33.61 -36.32 15.08
C ASP A 6 -35.04 -35.80 15.32
N TYR A 7 -35.88 -35.79 14.27
CA TYR A 7 -37.24 -35.25 14.27
C TYR A 7 -38.27 -36.28 13.78
N PRO A 8 -38.42 -37.43 14.45
CA PRO A 8 -39.32 -38.49 13.99
C PRO A 8 -40.80 -38.09 14.04
N ASP A 9 -41.16 -37.22 14.99
CA ASP A 9 -42.55 -36.82 15.25
C ASP A 9 -42.95 -35.48 14.60
N VAL A 10 -42.02 -34.83 13.89
CA VAL A 10 -42.30 -33.56 13.20
C VAL A 10 -42.85 -33.83 11.79
N PRO A 11 -44.09 -33.44 11.48
CA PRO A 11 -44.72 -33.72 10.19
C PRO A 11 -44.25 -32.78 9.08
N ASP A 12 -44.27 -33.25 7.83
CA ASP A 12 -44.08 -32.40 6.65
C ASP A 12 -45.16 -31.32 6.55
N TRP A 13 -44.77 -30.13 6.09
CA TRP A 13 -45.69 -29.02 5.93
C TRP A 13 -46.68 -29.31 4.81
N VAL A 14 -47.95 -29.08 5.12
CA VAL A 14 -49.05 -29.11 4.15
C VAL A 14 -49.81 -27.79 4.22
N ALA A 15 -50.27 -27.29 3.08
CA ALA A 15 -51.09 -26.09 3.03
C ALA A 15 -52.43 -26.31 3.76
N LYS A 16 -52.75 -25.45 4.74
CA LYS A 16 -54.01 -25.47 5.49
C LYS A 16 -54.72 -24.11 5.35
N PRO A 17 -55.96 -24.06 4.83
CA PRO A 17 -56.73 -22.81 4.75
C PRO A 17 -56.87 -22.08 6.10
N GLU A 18 -56.95 -22.85 7.18
CA GLU A 18 -57.06 -22.37 8.57
C GLU A 18 -55.73 -22.10 9.27
N GLY A 19 -54.59 -22.26 8.58
CA GLY A 19 -53.25 -22.03 9.13
C GLY A 19 -52.82 -23.00 10.24
N TYR A 20 -51.69 -22.72 10.86
CA TYR A 20 -51.11 -23.45 11.98
C TYR A 20 -51.19 -22.58 13.24
N GLN A 21 -51.52 -23.20 14.38
CA GLN A 21 -51.53 -22.51 15.68
C GLN A 21 -50.10 -22.34 16.21
N ALA A 22 -49.91 -21.34 17.09
CA ALA A 22 -48.65 -21.12 17.78
C ALA A 22 -48.18 -22.40 18.50
N GLY A 23 -46.88 -22.69 18.42
CA GLY A 23 -46.24 -23.90 18.93
C GLY A 23 -46.24 -25.09 17.96
N ALA A 24 -47.03 -25.06 16.87
CA ALA A 24 -46.99 -26.11 15.87
C ALA A 24 -45.62 -26.20 15.19
N VAL A 25 -45.15 -27.42 14.91
CA VAL A 25 -43.87 -27.68 14.25
C VAL A 25 -44.04 -28.41 12.94
N THR A 26 -43.15 -28.14 11.99
CA THR A 26 -43.22 -28.79 10.68
C THR A 26 -41.86 -28.86 9.97
N LYS A 27 -41.68 -29.89 9.13
CA LYS A 27 -40.60 -30.02 8.16
C LYS A 27 -40.99 -29.29 6.87
N TYR A 28 -40.14 -28.37 6.41
CA TYR A 28 -40.37 -27.67 5.15
C TYR A 28 -39.03 -27.41 4.45
N LYS A 29 -38.88 -27.91 3.23
CA LYS A 29 -37.69 -27.72 2.37
C LYS A 29 -36.36 -28.01 3.10
N GLY A 30 -36.27 -29.14 3.80
CA GLY A 30 -35.05 -29.52 4.53
C GLY A 30 -34.80 -28.71 5.80
N ASN A 31 -35.81 -28.06 6.37
CA ASN A 31 -35.69 -27.25 7.58
C ASN A 31 -36.83 -27.57 8.56
N ILE A 32 -36.61 -27.30 9.84
CA ILE A 32 -37.62 -27.35 10.89
C ILE A 32 -38.10 -25.94 11.20
N PHE A 33 -39.41 -25.75 11.21
CA PHE A 33 -40.03 -24.50 11.61
C PHE A 33 -40.97 -24.72 12.79
N ARG A 34 -41.03 -23.72 13.67
CA ARG A 34 -42.00 -23.62 14.75
C ARG A 34 -42.85 -22.38 14.55
N ALA A 35 -44.18 -22.51 14.57
CA ALA A 35 -45.09 -21.38 14.45
C ALA A 35 -45.02 -20.54 15.73
N ALA A 36 -44.57 -19.28 15.64
CA ALA A 36 -44.57 -18.38 16.80
C ALA A 36 -45.98 -17.80 17.06
N PHE A 37 -46.74 -17.60 15.99
CA PHE A 37 -48.12 -17.11 16.02
C PHE A 37 -49.00 -18.02 15.15
N TRP A 38 -50.23 -17.59 14.87
CA TRP A 38 -50.97 -18.18 13.74
C TRP A 38 -50.12 -17.97 12.47
N ALA A 39 -49.93 -19.01 11.66
CA ALA A 39 -49.04 -18.95 10.49
C ALA A 39 -49.51 -19.83 9.33
N SER A 40 -49.29 -19.40 8.08
CA SER A 40 -49.66 -20.15 6.86
C SER A 40 -48.49 -20.99 6.32
N GLU A 41 -47.64 -20.40 5.48
CA GLU A 41 -46.49 -21.05 4.83
C GLU A 41 -45.16 -20.59 5.46
N PRO A 42 -44.24 -21.52 5.81
CA PRO A 42 -42.91 -21.17 6.30
C PRO A 42 -42.14 -20.28 5.32
N GLY A 43 -41.49 -19.24 5.86
CA GLY A 43 -40.80 -18.22 5.06
C GLY A 43 -41.71 -17.15 4.43
N VAL A 44 -43.02 -17.17 4.70
CA VAL A 44 -43.99 -16.17 4.23
C VAL A 44 -44.66 -15.48 5.43
N GLY A 45 -44.72 -14.14 5.41
CA GLY A 45 -45.40 -13.34 6.44
C GLY A 45 -44.45 -12.55 7.35
N ASP A 46 -45.03 -11.76 8.27
CA ASP A 46 -44.27 -11.02 9.28
C ASP A 46 -44.05 -11.90 10.51
N ALA A 47 -42.79 -12.16 10.80
CA ALA A 47 -42.38 -13.08 11.83
C ALA A 47 -42.76 -12.62 13.25
N ASN A 48 -43.09 -11.34 13.44
CA ASN A 48 -43.52 -10.75 14.72
C ASN A 48 -45.03 -10.75 14.94
N THR A 49 -45.84 -11.02 13.91
CA THR A 49 -47.30 -10.89 14.00
C THR A 49 -48.08 -12.06 13.39
N ASN A 50 -47.53 -12.77 12.40
CA ASN A 50 -48.17 -13.89 11.70
C ASN A 50 -47.11 -14.67 10.90
N GLY A 51 -46.39 -15.59 11.56
CA GLY A 51 -45.27 -16.26 10.90
C GLY A 51 -44.62 -17.42 11.66
N TRP A 52 -43.73 -18.08 10.93
CA TRP A 52 -42.90 -19.18 11.40
C TRP A 52 -41.55 -18.66 11.89
N ARG A 53 -40.95 -19.37 12.86
CA ARG A 53 -39.55 -19.19 13.29
C ARG A 53 -38.72 -20.36 12.81
N PHE A 54 -37.52 -20.04 12.33
CA PHE A 54 -36.53 -21.06 12.00
C PHE A 54 -36.10 -21.78 13.29
N PHE A 55 -36.18 -23.11 13.29
CA PHE A 55 -35.83 -23.92 14.46
C PHE A 55 -34.53 -24.68 14.26
N ASP A 56 -34.35 -25.29 13.10
CA ASP A 56 -33.15 -26.03 12.71
C ASP A 56 -33.09 -26.28 11.20
N GLU A 57 -31.91 -26.61 10.70
CA GLU A 57 -31.70 -27.11 9.35
C GLU A 57 -31.43 -28.61 9.38
N LEU A 58 -32.07 -29.34 8.46
CA LEU A 58 -31.86 -30.78 8.26
C LEU A 58 -30.74 -30.97 7.25
N TYR A 59 -29.56 -31.24 7.79
CA TYR A 59 -28.34 -31.29 7.01
C TYR A 59 -28.29 -32.50 6.06
N ASP A 60 -28.94 -33.61 6.41
CA ASP A 60 -29.12 -34.79 5.53
C ASP A 60 -30.09 -34.56 4.36
N GLN A 61 -30.89 -33.49 4.41
CA GLN A 61 -31.85 -33.13 3.36
C GLN A 61 -31.45 -31.88 2.58
N THR A 62 -30.58 -31.05 3.15
CA THR A 62 -30.11 -29.81 2.53
C THR A 62 -28.80 -30.08 1.81
N ALA A 63 -28.74 -29.80 0.50
CA ALA A 63 -27.54 -30.00 -0.28
C ALA A 63 -26.40 -29.10 0.20
N HIS A 64 -25.23 -29.68 0.40
CA HIS A 64 -24.01 -29.00 0.82
C HIS A 64 -22.81 -29.76 0.22
N THR A 65 -21.68 -29.06 0.10
CA THR A 65 -20.41 -29.66 -0.30
C THR A 65 -19.43 -29.49 0.87
N PRO A 66 -19.05 -30.57 1.56
CA PRO A 66 -18.09 -30.48 2.63
C PRO A 66 -16.74 -29.94 2.15
N VAL A 67 -16.13 -29.08 2.96
CA VAL A 67 -14.81 -28.51 2.67
C VAL A 67 -13.73 -29.50 3.08
N GLN A 68 -12.85 -29.87 2.14
CA GLN A 68 -11.74 -30.79 2.41
C GLN A 68 -10.60 -30.09 3.16
N GLN A 69 -10.24 -28.87 2.73
CA GLN A 69 -9.17 -28.06 3.30
C GLN A 69 -9.72 -26.71 3.75
N SER A 70 -9.65 -26.45 5.06
CA SER A 70 -10.15 -25.20 5.64
C SER A 70 -9.07 -24.14 5.78
N LYS A 71 -9.47 -22.87 5.66
CA LYS A 71 -8.64 -21.72 6.02
C LYS A 71 -8.57 -21.59 7.55
N ILE A 72 -7.37 -21.43 8.07
CA ILE A 72 -7.11 -21.00 9.44
C ILE A 72 -6.62 -19.55 9.36
N ILE A 73 -7.44 -18.61 9.80
CA ILE A 73 -7.21 -17.17 9.63
C ILE A 73 -7.03 -16.57 11.03
N ALA A 74 -5.98 -15.79 11.30
CA ALA A 74 -5.72 -15.25 12.64
C ALA A 74 -5.35 -13.77 12.63
N TYR A 75 -5.93 -13.00 13.56
CA TYR A 75 -5.54 -11.61 13.81
C TYR A 75 -4.22 -11.54 14.60
N ILE A 76 -3.35 -10.62 14.17
CA ILE A 76 -2.02 -10.35 14.70
C ILE A 76 -2.05 -8.93 15.32
N PRO A 77 -2.06 -8.79 16.65
CA PRO A 77 -2.20 -7.49 17.30
C PRO A 77 -0.93 -6.65 17.21
N THR A 78 -1.03 -5.35 16.95
CA THR A 78 0.13 -4.42 16.97
C THR A 78 0.62 -4.06 18.37
N TRP A 79 -0.22 -4.24 19.40
CA TRP A 79 0.01 -3.67 20.75
C TRP A 79 0.76 -4.58 21.74
N ARG A 80 1.29 -5.74 21.33
CA ARG A 80 1.90 -6.72 22.24
C ARG A 80 3.43 -6.63 22.33
N LYS A 81 4.07 -5.73 21.58
CA LYS A 81 5.54 -5.58 21.57
C LYS A 81 6.12 -5.27 22.96
N ALA A 82 5.46 -4.39 23.72
CA ALA A 82 5.88 -4.04 25.09
C ALA A 82 5.79 -5.20 26.08
N GLU A 83 4.97 -6.22 25.78
CA GLU A 83 4.84 -7.44 26.59
C GLU A 83 5.89 -8.50 26.20
N GLY A 84 6.79 -8.19 25.26
CA GLY A 84 7.80 -9.12 24.75
C GLY A 84 7.25 -10.16 23.78
N PHE A 85 6.11 -9.89 23.13
CA PHE A 85 5.59 -10.79 22.09
C PHE A 85 6.51 -10.78 20.86
N ASP A 86 6.98 -11.97 20.49
CA ASP A 86 7.86 -12.18 19.34
C ASP A 86 7.05 -12.32 18.05
N TYR A 87 6.98 -11.23 17.28
CA TYR A 87 6.33 -11.20 15.98
C TYR A 87 7.06 -11.99 14.90
N GLY A 88 8.35 -12.32 15.11
CA GLY A 88 9.17 -13.10 14.19
C GLY A 88 9.10 -14.61 14.42
N ASN A 89 8.32 -15.08 15.41
CA ASN A 89 8.20 -16.50 15.71
C ASN A 89 7.62 -17.28 14.52
N GLY A 90 8.47 -17.92 13.71
CA GLY A 90 8.04 -18.66 12.53
C GLY A 90 7.09 -19.82 12.83
N GLU A 91 7.17 -20.43 14.03
CA GLU A 91 6.30 -21.56 14.41
C GLU A 91 4.82 -21.17 14.36
N MET A 92 4.45 -19.96 14.81
CA MET A 92 3.05 -19.55 14.82
C MET A 92 2.44 -19.43 13.43
N TYR A 93 3.23 -19.00 12.45
CA TYR A 93 2.78 -18.80 11.09
C TYR A 93 2.58 -20.10 10.32
N GLN A 94 3.27 -21.17 10.69
CA GLN A 94 3.12 -22.50 10.07
C GLN A 94 1.77 -23.16 10.32
N TYR A 95 1.13 -22.80 11.44
CA TYR A 95 -0.16 -23.35 11.83
C TYR A 95 -1.32 -22.42 11.52
N ILE A 96 -1.12 -21.43 10.65
CA ILE A 96 -2.19 -20.63 10.07
C ILE A 96 -2.05 -20.61 8.55
N THR A 97 -3.14 -20.28 7.84
CA THR A 97 -3.14 -20.09 6.39
C THR A 97 -3.08 -18.62 6.01
N HIS A 98 -3.67 -17.76 6.86
CA HIS A 98 -3.73 -16.31 6.67
C HIS A 98 -3.52 -15.61 8.02
N GLY A 99 -2.66 -14.60 8.05
CA GLY A 99 -2.48 -13.67 9.16
C GLY A 99 -3.02 -12.28 8.80
N ILE A 100 -3.72 -11.62 9.72
CA ILE A 100 -4.31 -10.30 9.52
C ILE A 100 -3.77 -9.33 10.57
N ILE A 101 -2.98 -8.34 10.17
CA ILE A 101 -2.39 -7.34 11.08
C ILE A 101 -3.47 -6.37 11.56
N ALA A 102 -3.71 -6.31 12.87
CA ALA A 102 -4.69 -5.46 13.55
C ALA A 102 -3.99 -4.32 14.30
N PHE A 103 -4.23 -3.04 14.03
CA PHE A 103 -5.11 -2.47 13.01
C PHE A 103 -4.52 -1.23 12.35
N LEU A 104 -4.88 -0.99 11.09
CA LEU A 104 -4.65 0.26 10.38
C LEU A 104 -5.94 1.08 10.43
N THR A 105 -5.93 2.17 11.19
CA THR A 105 -7.13 2.98 11.44
C THR A 105 -7.18 4.24 10.58
N PHE A 106 -8.37 4.82 10.42
CA PHE A 106 -8.56 6.10 9.74
C PHE A 106 -8.44 7.29 10.69
N SER A 107 -8.01 8.43 10.15
CA SER A 107 -7.88 9.67 10.91
C SER A 107 -9.24 10.29 11.19
N GLN A 108 -9.52 10.55 12.48
CA GLN A 108 -10.69 11.32 12.93
C GLN A 108 -10.69 12.78 12.41
N SER A 109 -9.51 13.30 12.04
CA SER A 109 -9.35 14.70 11.63
C SER A 109 -9.31 14.89 10.11
N SER A 110 -8.98 13.84 9.36
CA SER A 110 -8.84 13.88 7.91
C SER A 110 -9.49 12.65 7.29
N LEU A 111 -10.74 12.81 6.86
CA LEU A 111 -11.58 11.71 6.39
C LEU A 111 -10.97 11.03 5.15
N GLY A 112 -10.70 9.72 5.24
CA GLY A 112 -10.10 8.92 4.16
C GLY A 112 -8.57 8.83 4.21
N GLU A 113 -7.92 9.53 5.13
CA GLU A 113 -6.49 9.35 5.43
C GLU A 113 -6.30 8.38 6.60
N PHE A 114 -5.15 7.71 6.64
CA PHE A 114 -4.79 6.86 7.78
C PHE A 114 -4.43 7.69 9.00
N ASP A 115 -4.71 7.14 10.18
CA ASP A 115 -4.22 7.68 11.43
C ASP A 115 -2.69 7.49 11.53
N PRO A 116 -1.90 8.55 11.76
CA PRO A 116 -0.45 8.43 11.86
C PRO A 116 0.04 7.50 12.98
N ALA A 117 -0.72 7.38 14.09
CA ALA A 117 -0.32 6.53 15.21
C ALA A 117 -0.42 5.04 14.84
N SER A 118 -1.56 4.59 14.29
CA SER A 118 -1.70 3.21 13.82
C SER A 118 -0.70 2.86 12.70
N MET A 119 -0.42 3.80 11.80
CA MET A 119 0.63 3.65 10.79
C MET A 119 2.03 3.44 11.41
N ALA A 120 2.37 4.16 12.48
CA ALA A 120 3.64 3.98 13.17
C ALA A 120 3.71 2.62 13.88
N GLU A 121 2.65 2.23 14.58
CA GLU A 121 2.56 0.95 15.28
C GLU A 121 2.71 -0.24 14.32
N ILE A 122 1.98 -0.26 13.21
CA ILE A 122 2.10 -1.34 12.21
C ILE A 122 3.52 -1.41 11.67
N LYS A 123 4.12 -0.28 11.29
CA LYS A 123 5.50 -0.24 10.76
C LYS A 123 6.52 -0.88 11.71
N THR A 124 6.28 -0.87 13.02
CA THR A 124 7.20 -1.47 14.00
C THR A 124 7.21 -3.00 14.02
N ILE A 125 6.18 -3.65 13.49
CA ILE A 125 6.05 -5.13 13.49
C ILE A 125 5.99 -5.71 12.07
N LEU A 126 5.70 -4.86 11.07
CA LEU A 126 5.46 -5.27 9.69
C LEU A 126 6.60 -6.10 9.08
N PRO A 127 7.90 -5.77 9.28
CA PRO A 127 8.99 -6.59 8.75
C PRO A 127 8.97 -8.02 9.30
N ASP A 128 8.86 -8.16 10.63
CA ASP A 128 8.88 -9.46 11.32
C ASP A 128 7.70 -10.34 10.87
N VAL A 129 6.50 -9.76 10.88
CA VAL A 129 5.27 -10.46 10.53
C VAL A 129 5.27 -10.92 9.08
N VAL A 130 5.66 -10.05 8.14
CA VAL A 130 5.60 -10.40 6.73
C VAL A 130 6.67 -11.43 6.38
N ILE A 131 7.86 -11.34 6.97
CA ILE A 131 8.91 -12.35 6.78
C ILE A 131 8.48 -13.70 7.33
N ALA A 132 8.04 -13.76 8.59
CA ALA A 132 7.64 -15.01 9.20
C ALA A 132 6.40 -15.63 8.52
N GLY A 133 5.49 -14.79 8.02
CA GLY A 133 4.38 -15.18 7.16
C GLY A 133 4.83 -15.79 5.84
N ASN A 134 5.64 -15.07 5.05
CA ASN A 134 6.15 -15.52 3.75
C ASN A 134 6.91 -16.84 3.87
N LEU A 135 7.70 -16.97 4.94
CA LEU A 135 8.47 -18.17 5.24
C LEU A 135 7.65 -19.42 5.49
N SER A 136 6.48 -19.21 6.08
CA SER A 136 5.54 -20.27 6.40
C SER A 136 4.52 -20.48 5.28
N ASN A 137 4.69 -19.80 4.14
CA ASN A 137 3.73 -19.73 3.04
C ASN A 137 2.33 -19.29 3.52
N THR A 138 2.31 -18.42 4.53
CA THR A 138 1.11 -17.84 5.13
C THR A 138 0.83 -16.50 4.49
N LYS A 139 -0.43 -16.29 4.10
CA LYS A 139 -0.85 -15.04 3.48
C LYS A 139 -1.00 -13.94 4.50
N ILE A 140 -0.34 -12.80 4.31
CA ILE A 140 -0.35 -11.70 5.29
C ILE A 140 -1.15 -10.51 4.75
N MET A 141 -2.12 -10.09 5.54
CA MET A 141 -3.05 -9.00 5.23
C MET A 141 -2.99 -7.94 6.34
N VAL A 142 -3.61 -6.79 6.09
CA VAL A 142 -3.84 -5.75 7.12
C VAL A 142 -5.33 -5.53 7.29
N ALA A 143 -5.80 -5.37 8.53
CA ALA A 143 -7.19 -5.00 8.82
C ALA A 143 -7.34 -3.48 8.94
N LEU A 144 -8.37 -2.96 8.28
CA LEU A 144 -8.85 -1.59 8.46
C LEU A 144 -9.96 -1.59 9.51
N GLY A 145 -9.84 -0.74 10.52
CA GLY A 145 -10.91 -0.52 11.49
C GLY A 145 -10.68 -1.13 12.87
N GLY A 146 -11.61 -1.97 13.30
CA GLY A 146 -11.69 -2.55 14.65
C GLY A 146 -12.50 -1.69 15.64
N ALA A 147 -12.67 -2.18 16.86
CA ALA A 147 -13.59 -1.66 17.88
C ALA A 147 -13.44 -0.18 18.25
N ASN A 148 -12.32 0.46 17.93
CA ASN A 148 -12.08 1.86 18.29
C ASN A 148 -12.04 2.82 17.10
N ASP A 149 -12.21 2.34 15.86
CA ASP A 149 -12.11 3.17 14.65
C ASP A 149 -13.46 3.74 14.20
N TYR A 150 -13.98 4.68 14.98
CA TYR A 150 -15.19 5.42 14.57
C TYR A 150 -15.00 6.23 13.28
N ALA A 151 -13.74 6.55 12.88
CA ALA A 151 -13.49 7.30 11.65
C ALA A 151 -13.77 6.44 10.42
N PHE A 152 -13.55 5.12 10.51
CA PHE A 152 -13.97 4.20 9.45
C PHE A 152 -15.50 4.16 9.30
N LEU A 153 -16.24 4.13 10.41
CA LEU A 153 -17.70 4.24 10.41
C LEU A 153 -18.19 5.57 9.80
N ASP A 154 -17.57 6.69 10.17
CA ASP A 154 -17.88 8.01 9.65
C ASP A 154 -17.60 8.10 8.13
N LEU A 155 -16.46 7.56 7.67
CA LEU A 155 -16.08 7.49 6.26
C LEU A 155 -17.08 6.65 5.45
N MET A 156 -17.37 5.42 5.89
CA MET A 156 -18.30 4.54 5.20
C MET A 156 -19.72 5.11 5.20
N THR A 157 -20.14 5.78 6.26
CA THR A 157 -21.43 6.50 6.31
C THR A 157 -21.48 7.61 5.26
N ALA A 158 -20.42 8.42 5.15
CA ALA A 158 -20.33 9.48 4.14
C ALA A 158 -20.40 8.91 2.71
N VAL A 159 -19.65 7.84 2.44
CA VAL A 159 -19.66 7.14 1.15
C VAL A 159 -21.04 6.55 0.84
N GLY A 160 -21.66 5.89 1.81
CA GLY A 160 -22.98 5.27 1.63
C GLY A 160 -24.12 6.27 1.41
N ASN A 161 -23.95 7.51 1.86
CA ASN A 161 -24.86 8.62 1.59
C ASN A 161 -24.55 9.33 0.27
N ASN A 162 -23.28 9.35 -0.16
CA ASN A 162 -22.83 9.94 -1.41
C ASN A 162 -21.76 9.06 -2.10
N PRO A 163 -22.17 8.08 -2.94
CA PRO A 163 -21.25 7.16 -3.62
C PRO A 163 -20.22 7.83 -4.55
N ALA A 164 -20.46 9.08 -4.96
CA ALA A 164 -19.55 9.88 -5.78
C ALA A 164 -18.55 10.70 -4.95
N ALA A 165 -18.48 10.48 -3.63
CA ALA A 165 -17.59 11.19 -2.73
C ALA A 165 -16.12 10.93 -3.10
N PRO A 166 -15.30 11.97 -3.34
CA PRO A 166 -13.88 11.80 -3.70
C PRO A 166 -13.06 11.10 -2.60
N GLN A 167 -13.52 11.15 -1.35
CA GLN A 167 -12.92 10.47 -0.20
C GLN A 167 -12.87 8.95 -0.39
N LEU A 168 -13.82 8.38 -1.12
CA LEU A 168 -13.82 6.96 -1.45
C LEU A 168 -12.63 6.60 -2.32
N ASP A 169 -12.44 7.30 -3.44
CA ASP A 169 -11.33 7.03 -4.35
C ASP A 169 -9.98 7.31 -3.69
N GLN A 170 -9.92 8.31 -2.79
CA GLN A 170 -8.73 8.57 -1.99
C GLN A 170 -8.41 7.42 -1.02
N ALA A 171 -9.40 6.97 -0.25
CA ALA A 171 -9.23 5.85 0.67
C ALA A 171 -8.83 4.57 -0.07
N VAL A 172 -9.44 4.28 -1.23
CA VAL A 172 -9.10 3.12 -2.08
C VAL A 172 -7.64 3.19 -2.53
N ARG A 173 -7.19 4.36 -3.01
CA ARG A 173 -5.78 4.55 -3.40
C ARG A 173 -4.83 4.38 -2.20
N ASN A 174 -5.14 5.01 -1.07
CA ASN A 174 -4.32 4.92 0.14
C ASN A 174 -4.14 3.47 0.60
N VAL A 175 -5.22 2.68 0.62
CA VAL A 175 -5.18 1.26 0.97
C VAL A 175 -4.43 0.44 -0.07
N ALA A 176 -4.70 0.66 -1.36
CA ALA A 176 -4.02 -0.07 -2.42
C ALA A 176 -2.51 0.19 -2.44
N ASP A 177 -2.11 1.44 -2.24
CA ASP A 177 -0.72 1.85 -2.11
C ASP A 177 -0.08 1.20 -0.89
N PHE A 178 -0.76 1.20 0.27
CA PHE A 178 -0.23 0.57 1.49
C PHE A 178 -0.06 -0.94 1.34
N VAL A 179 -1.05 -1.64 0.81
CA VAL A 179 -0.98 -3.09 0.57
C VAL A 179 0.15 -3.42 -0.41
N THR A 180 0.28 -2.65 -1.49
CA THR A 180 1.30 -2.88 -2.53
C THR A 180 2.70 -2.56 -2.03
N ALA A 181 2.88 -1.40 -1.39
CA ALA A 181 4.18 -0.91 -0.90
C ALA A 181 4.80 -1.84 0.16
N ASN A 182 3.97 -2.52 0.95
CA ASN A 182 4.42 -3.40 2.02
C ASN A 182 4.41 -4.88 1.63
N GLY A 183 4.13 -5.20 0.36
CA GLY A 183 4.12 -6.58 -0.14
C GLY A 183 3.04 -7.46 0.50
N LEU A 184 1.95 -6.88 0.98
CA LEU A 184 0.86 -7.61 1.64
C LEU A 184 -0.01 -8.35 0.61
N ASP A 185 -0.56 -9.50 0.98
CA ASP A 185 -1.44 -10.32 0.16
C ASP A 185 -2.86 -9.74 0.05
N GLY A 186 -3.24 -8.81 0.93
CA GLY A 186 -4.57 -8.21 0.89
C GLY A 186 -4.92 -7.30 2.05
N VAL A 187 -6.20 -6.98 2.14
CA VAL A 187 -6.81 -6.13 3.16
C VAL A 187 -8.08 -6.77 3.70
N ASP A 188 -8.29 -6.66 5.02
CA ASP A 188 -9.52 -7.04 5.70
C ASP A 188 -10.28 -5.78 6.14
N LEU A 189 -11.59 -5.77 5.98
CA LEU A 189 -12.45 -4.64 6.30
C LEU A 189 -13.24 -4.93 7.58
N ASP A 190 -12.77 -4.38 8.70
CA ASP A 190 -13.35 -4.61 10.02
C ASP A 190 -14.14 -3.36 10.48
N LEU A 191 -15.30 -3.17 9.86
CA LEU A 191 -16.18 -2.03 10.13
C LEU A 191 -17.02 -2.31 11.38
N GLU A 192 -16.57 -1.78 12.51
CA GLU A 192 -17.25 -1.88 13.80
C GLU A 192 -17.81 -0.52 14.29
N CYS A 193 -17.86 -0.32 15.61
CA CYS A 193 -18.28 0.91 16.29
C CYS A 193 -19.77 1.28 16.19
N TRP A 194 -20.64 0.32 15.83
CA TRP A 194 -22.08 0.53 15.78
C TRP A 194 -22.71 0.93 17.13
N TRP A 195 -22.02 0.71 18.25
CA TRP A 195 -22.46 1.13 19.59
C TRP A 195 -22.36 2.64 19.85
N GLY A 196 -21.75 3.40 18.93
CA GLY A 196 -21.61 4.86 19.04
C GLY A 196 -20.49 5.30 19.99
N LYS A 197 -20.01 6.54 19.82
CA LYS A 197 -19.03 7.14 20.74
C LYS A 197 -19.66 7.32 22.13
N PRO A 198 -18.87 7.49 23.21
CA PRO A 198 -19.42 7.82 24.52
C PRO A 198 -20.39 9.03 24.45
N GLY A 199 -21.66 8.79 24.76
CA GLY A 199 -22.73 9.79 24.70
C GLY A 199 -23.57 9.79 23.41
N GLU A 200 -23.18 9.02 22.40
CA GLU A 200 -23.97 8.78 21.18
C GLU A 200 -24.87 7.55 21.32
N PRO A 201 -25.98 7.47 20.55
CA PRO A 201 -26.87 6.31 20.60
C PRO A 201 -26.28 5.08 19.90
N ASP A 202 -26.60 3.90 20.42
CA ASP A 202 -26.38 2.62 19.74
C ASP A 202 -27.15 2.58 18.40
N GLN A 203 -26.48 2.12 17.35
CA GLN A 203 -26.98 2.05 15.97
C GLN A 203 -27.33 0.61 15.55
N GLY A 204 -27.48 -0.32 16.50
CA GLY A 204 -27.98 -1.67 16.26
C GLY A 204 -29.51 -1.77 16.32
N GLY A 205 -30.03 -2.99 16.27
CA GLY A 205 -31.47 -3.27 16.36
C GLY A 205 -32.26 -2.99 15.08
N ARG A 206 -31.58 -2.67 13.98
CA ARG A 206 -32.16 -2.43 12.66
C ARG A 206 -33.01 -3.61 12.19
N LEU A 207 -34.20 -3.34 11.63
CA LEU A 207 -35.02 -4.37 11.00
C LEU A 207 -34.52 -4.61 9.58
N LYS A 208 -34.63 -5.85 9.10
CA LYS A 208 -34.29 -6.23 7.72
C LYS A 208 -35.06 -5.39 6.69
N SER A 209 -36.30 -5.01 7.01
CA SER A 209 -37.14 -4.15 6.17
C SER A 209 -36.62 -2.73 6.00
N ASP A 210 -35.75 -2.25 6.91
CA ASP A 210 -35.19 -0.90 6.85
C ASP A 210 -34.04 -0.80 5.83
N GLY A 211 -33.59 -1.93 5.30
CA GLY A 211 -32.39 -2.04 4.48
C GLY A 211 -31.10 -1.76 5.26
N PRO A 212 -29.92 -2.00 4.65
CA PRO A 212 -28.63 -1.83 5.32
C PRO A 212 -28.38 -0.38 5.73
N HIS A 213 -27.57 -0.19 6.76
CA HIS A 213 -27.08 1.12 7.18
C HIS A 213 -26.32 1.79 6.02
N PRO A 214 -26.32 3.13 5.87
CA PRO A 214 -25.47 3.80 4.89
C PRO A 214 -24.03 3.32 4.91
N ALA A 215 -23.40 3.20 6.08
CA ALA A 215 -22.07 2.62 6.21
C ALA A 215 -21.94 1.19 5.67
N GLY A 216 -22.94 0.33 5.83
CA GLY A 216 -22.94 -1.01 5.23
C GLY A 216 -22.92 -0.97 3.70
N ARG A 217 -23.68 -0.06 3.08
CA ARG A 217 -23.62 0.17 1.63
C ARG A 217 -22.28 0.78 1.19
N GLY A 218 -21.75 1.68 2.01
CA GLY A 218 -20.41 2.27 1.81
C GLY A 218 -19.32 1.21 1.82
N LEU A 219 -19.39 0.25 2.75
CA LEU A 219 -18.49 -0.89 2.85
C LEU A 219 -18.55 -1.78 1.60
N THR A 220 -19.74 -2.11 1.10
CA THR A 220 -19.92 -2.86 -0.16
C THR A 220 -19.21 -2.16 -1.32
N LEU A 221 -19.44 -0.86 -1.48
CA LEU A 221 -18.84 -0.07 -2.56
C LEU A 221 -17.32 0.05 -2.40
N PHE A 222 -16.85 0.16 -1.16
CA PHE A 222 -15.42 0.20 -0.85
C PHE A 222 -14.74 -1.12 -1.18
N ALA A 223 -15.30 -2.25 -0.75
CA ALA A 223 -14.84 -3.60 -1.11
C ALA A 223 -14.80 -3.80 -2.63
N GLN A 224 -15.86 -3.38 -3.33
CA GLN A 224 -15.93 -3.45 -4.79
C GLN A 224 -14.77 -2.70 -5.46
N LYS A 225 -14.51 -1.45 -5.06
CA LYS A 225 -13.42 -0.64 -5.63
C LYS A 225 -12.04 -1.14 -5.24
N LEU A 226 -11.85 -1.65 -4.02
CA LEU A 226 -10.59 -2.27 -3.62
C LEU A 226 -10.29 -3.50 -4.47
N LYS A 227 -11.29 -4.36 -4.71
CA LYS A 227 -11.12 -5.53 -5.58
C LYS A 227 -10.83 -5.15 -7.04
N GLN A 228 -11.39 -4.04 -7.52
CA GLN A 228 -11.07 -3.48 -8.84
C GLN A 228 -9.65 -2.88 -8.91
N ALA A 229 -9.22 -2.18 -7.86
CA ALA A 229 -7.90 -1.56 -7.79
C ALA A 229 -6.77 -2.59 -7.60
N MET A 230 -7.06 -3.72 -6.95
CA MET A 230 -6.09 -4.77 -6.63
C MET A 230 -6.63 -6.17 -7.01
N PRO A 231 -6.84 -6.47 -8.30
CA PRO A 231 -7.53 -7.70 -8.74
C PRO A 231 -6.83 -9.01 -8.35
N GLY A 232 -5.52 -8.98 -8.09
CA GLY A 232 -4.72 -10.12 -7.63
C GLY A 232 -4.56 -10.23 -6.11
N LYS A 233 -5.14 -9.30 -5.33
CA LYS A 233 -5.05 -9.28 -3.87
C LYS A 233 -6.34 -9.77 -3.23
N ILE A 234 -6.21 -10.19 -1.98
CA ILE A 234 -7.33 -10.61 -1.15
C ILE A 234 -8.04 -9.37 -0.59
N VAL A 235 -9.36 -9.37 -0.63
CA VAL A 235 -10.20 -8.41 0.10
C VAL A 235 -11.14 -9.24 0.96
N SER A 236 -11.12 -9.09 2.28
CA SER A 236 -12.06 -9.74 3.19
C SER A 236 -12.81 -8.72 4.03
N ALA A 237 -13.82 -9.15 4.78
CA ALA A 237 -14.45 -8.31 5.79
C ALA A 237 -14.81 -9.12 7.03
N ALA A 238 -14.61 -8.53 8.21
CA ALA A 238 -15.16 -9.02 9.46
C ALA A 238 -16.54 -8.42 9.72
N ILE A 239 -17.47 -9.26 10.18
CA ILE A 239 -18.88 -8.91 10.36
C ILE A 239 -19.47 -9.53 11.63
N PHE A 240 -20.43 -8.84 12.24
CA PHE A 240 -21.12 -9.33 13.43
C PHE A 240 -21.92 -10.62 13.17
N GLY A 241 -21.78 -11.59 14.09
CA GLY A 241 -22.50 -12.86 14.03
C GLY A 241 -24.00 -12.77 14.37
N THR A 242 -24.47 -11.67 14.96
CA THR A 242 -25.86 -11.52 15.42
C THR A 242 -26.65 -10.53 14.57
N SER A 243 -27.98 -10.64 14.54
CA SER A 243 -28.83 -9.71 13.78
C SER A 243 -28.86 -8.28 14.33
N TRP A 244 -28.42 -8.06 15.57
CA TRP A 244 -28.45 -6.74 16.20
C TRP A 244 -27.62 -5.72 15.40
N TYR A 245 -26.36 -6.05 15.11
CA TYR A 245 -25.49 -5.26 14.24
C TYR A 245 -25.35 -5.87 12.84
N GLY A 246 -25.58 -7.18 12.68
CA GLY A 246 -25.47 -7.86 11.38
C GLY A 246 -26.42 -7.30 10.31
N ASN A 247 -27.56 -6.71 10.70
CA ASN A 247 -28.47 -6.04 9.77
C ASN A 247 -27.99 -4.66 9.29
N ASN A 248 -26.91 -4.12 9.87
CA ASN A 248 -26.30 -2.88 9.38
C ASN A 248 -25.49 -3.11 8.11
N TYR A 249 -24.92 -4.30 7.91
CA TYR A 249 -24.19 -4.65 6.70
C TYR A 249 -25.13 -4.90 5.52
N ASP A 250 -24.64 -4.54 4.34
CA ASP A 250 -25.26 -4.92 3.08
C ASP A 250 -24.71 -6.30 2.64
N PRO A 251 -25.55 -7.34 2.50
CA PRO A 251 -25.07 -8.68 2.17
C PRO A 251 -24.38 -8.77 0.79
N ALA A 252 -24.59 -7.79 -0.10
CA ALA A 252 -23.90 -7.72 -1.38
C ALA A 252 -22.38 -7.55 -1.24
N VAL A 253 -21.86 -7.15 -0.06
CA VAL A 253 -20.42 -7.14 0.20
C VAL A 253 -19.77 -8.51 -0.06
N ALA A 254 -20.52 -9.61 0.15
CA ALA A 254 -20.07 -10.97 -0.11
C ALA A 254 -19.61 -11.19 -1.56
N ASP A 255 -20.18 -10.47 -2.53
CA ASP A 255 -19.83 -10.58 -3.95
C ASP A 255 -18.49 -9.92 -4.30
N HIS A 256 -17.93 -9.13 -3.37
CA HIS A 256 -16.75 -8.31 -3.60
C HIS A 256 -15.56 -8.65 -2.68
N VAL A 257 -15.75 -9.58 -1.76
CA VAL A 257 -14.71 -10.10 -0.86
C VAL A 257 -14.40 -11.56 -1.16
N ASP A 258 -13.26 -12.06 -0.75
CA ASP A 258 -12.88 -13.48 -0.85
C ASP A 258 -13.54 -14.32 0.24
N TRP A 259 -13.78 -13.73 1.41
CA TRP A 259 -14.57 -14.29 2.51
C TRP A 259 -15.13 -13.19 3.43
N LEU A 260 -16.12 -13.59 4.22
CA LEU A 260 -16.64 -12.89 5.38
C LEU A 260 -16.23 -13.64 6.65
N GLY A 261 -15.47 -12.97 7.51
CA GLY A 261 -15.16 -13.41 8.86
C GLY A 261 -16.33 -13.10 9.78
N VAL A 262 -17.18 -14.08 10.06
CA VAL A 262 -18.29 -13.91 10.98
C VAL A 262 -17.77 -14.03 12.40
N MET A 263 -17.81 -12.93 13.15
CA MET A 263 -17.38 -12.88 14.55
C MET A 263 -18.37 -13.62 15.45
N THR A 264 -18.21 -14.95 15.52
CA THR A 264 -19.03 -15.87 16.34
C THR A 264 -18.42 -16.12 17.71
N TYR A 265 -17.84 -15.06 18.27
CA TYR A 265 -17.41 -14.92 19.66
C TYR A 265 -18.08 -13.66 20.23
N ASP A 266 -17.90 -13.42 21.51
CA ASP A 266 -18.52 -12.31 22.23
C ASP A 266 -20.05 -12.30 22.09
N LEU A 267 -20.64 -13.51 22.06
CA LEU A 267 -22.09 -13.70 22.13
C LEU A 267 -22.61 -13.48 23.56
N THR A 268 -21.72 -13.71 24.54
CA THR A 268 -21.74 -13.20 25.91
C THR A 268 -20.34 -12.64 26.18
N GLY A 269 -20.14 -11.79 27.19
CA GLY A 269 -18.81 -11.31 27.49
C GLY A 269 -18.70 -10.19 28.50
N SER A 270 -17.74 -9.31 28.26
CA SER A 270 -17.20 -8.40 29.27
C SER A 270 -18.08 -7.22 29.66
N TRP A 271 -19.19 -6.95 28.96
CA TRP A 271 -20.05 -5.79 29.25
C TRP A 271 -21.02 -6.06 30.39
N ASP A 272 -21.47 -4.99 31.03
CA ASP A 272 -22.25 -4.99 32.28
C ASP A 272 -23.56 -5.80 32.20
N ARG A 273 -24.24 -5.74 31.05
CA ARG A 273 -25.51 -6.43 30.78
C ARG A 273 -25.35 -7.78 30.10
N SER A 274 -24.14 -8.30 29.98
CA SER A 274 -23.95 -9.62 29.37
C SER A 274 -24.65 -10.70 30.18
N PRO A 275 -25.35 -11.65 29.53
CA PRO A 275 -25.68 -12.92 30.16
C PRO A 275 -24.41 -13.67 30.59
N VAL A 276 -24.51 -14.44 31.68
CA VAL A 276 -23.48 -15.37 32.13
C VAL A 276 -23.64 -16.67 31.36
N GLY A 277 -22.61 -17.05 30.61
CA GLY A 277 -22.63 -18.26 29.78
C GLY A 277 -21.51 -18.27 28.73
N PRO A 278 -21.47 -19.30 27.88
CA PRO A 278 -20.44 -19.42 26.85
C PRO A 278 -20.54 -18.31 25.81
N HIS A 279 -19.40 -17.67 25.50
CA HIS A 279 -19.33 -16.60 24.51
C HIS A 279 -19.18 -17.08 23.06
N THR A 280 -18.98 -18.38 22.85
CA THR A 280 -18.72 -18.96 21.51
C THR A 280 -19.24 -20.39 21.37
N ALA A 281 -20.39 -20.69 21.99
CA ALA A 281 -21.00 -22.03 21.94
C ALA A 281 -21.15 -22.52 20.49
N LEU A 282 -20.78 -23.77 20.21
CA LEU A 282 -20.91 -24.33 18.86
C LEU A 282 -22.39 -24.47 18.46
N LEU A 283 -23.12 -25.26 19.23
CA LEU A 283 -24.50 -25.62 18.95
C LEU A 283 -25.47 -24.62 19.59
N LYS A 284 -26.65 -24.51 18.99
CA LYS A 284 -27.73 -23.69 19.52
C LYS A 284 -28.06 -24.06 20.97
N ILE A 285 -28.00 -23.06 21.85
CA ILE A 285 -28.53 -23.17 23.21
C ILE A 285 -30.05 -23.12 23.10
N ARG A 286 -30.74 -24.16 23.58
CA ARG A 286 -32.21 -24.29 23.45
C ARG A 286 -32.91 -24.11 24.80
N GLY A 287 -34.18 -23.71 24.77
CA GLY A 287 -35.03 -23.73 25.96
C GLY A 287 -35.54 -25.15 26.24
N LYS A 288 -35.73 -25.50 27.51
CA LYS A 288 -36.28 -26.82 27.91
C LYS A 288 -37.68 -27.06 27.36
N ASP A 289 -38.44 -26.01 27.12
CA ASP A 289 -39.76 -26.06 26.50
C ASP A 289 -39.74 -26.57 25.05
N THR A 290 -38.57 -26.56 24.40
CA THR A 290 -38.38 -27.10 23.05
C THR A 290 -37.84 -28.53 23.01
N ALA A 291 -37.67 -29.17 24.17
CA ALA A 291 -37.13 -30.54 24.27
C ALA A 291 -38.02 -31.60 23.59
N GLU A 292 -39.34 -31.35 23.50
CA GLU A 292 -40.27 -32.24 22.76
C GLU A 292 -40.05 -32.20 21.24
N ILE A 293 -39.38 -31.17 20.72
CA ILE A 293 -39.07 -31.01 19.29
C ILE A 293 -37.72 -31.64 18.97
N ARG A 294 -36.70 -31.30 19.78
CA ARG A 294 -35.35 -31.88 19.73
C ARG A 294 -34.70 -31.77 21.11
N GLU A 295 -34.22 -32.89 21.62
CA GLU A 295 -33.36 -32.90 22.80
C GLU A 295 -32.05 -32.18 22.49
N ALA A 296 -31.60 -31.32 23.40
CA ALA A 296 -30.41 -30.49 23.24
C ALA A 296 -29.36 -30.89 24.27
N ASP A 297 -28.08 -30.86 23.87
CA ASP A 297 -26.97 -31.13 24.79
C ASP A 297 -26.90 -30.07 25.91
N VAL A 298 -27.30 -28.84 25.59
CA VAL A 298 -27.24 -27.70 26.51
C VAL A 298 -28.52 -26.87 26.47
N TYR A 299 -29.10 -26.69 27.66
CA TYR A 299 -30.32 -25.92 27.86
C TYR A 299 -30.03 -24.56 28.51
N GLN A 300 -30.69 -23.50 28.06
CA GLN A 300 -30.54 -22.15 28.63
C GLN A 300 -30.73 -22.14 30.16
N GLU A 301 -31.71 -22.91 30.66
CA GLU A 301 -32.06 -22.98 32.07
C GLU A 301 -30.92 -23.54 32.94
N SER A 302 -29.91 -24.19 32.34
CA SER A 302 -28.74 -24.66 33.10
C SER A 302 -27.86 -23.52 33.61
N TYR A 303 -27.90 -22.34 33.00
CA TYR A 303 -27.07 -21.20 33.47
C TYR A 303 -27.83 -20.19 34.34
N LEU A 304 -29.15 -20.34 34.53
CA LEU A 304 -29.92 -19.47 35.45
C LEU A 304 -29.36 -19.45 36.89
N PRO A 305 -28.87 -20.56 37.46
CA PRO A 305 -28.22 -20.53 38.78
C PRO A 305 -26.95 -19.67 38.81
N GLU A 306 -26.18 -19.66 37.72
CA GLU A 306 -24.98 -18.83 37.56
C GLU A 306 -25.37 -17.36 37.34
N GLN A 307 -26.36 -17.10 36.49
CA GLN A 307 -26.90 -15.76 36.25
C GLN A 307 -27.44 -15.11 37.55
N GLN A 308 -28.04 -15.91 38.44
CA GLN A 308 -28.77 -15.48 39.65
C GLN A 308 -29.91 -14.51 39.34
N GLY A 309 -30.61 -14.76 38.24
CA GLY A 309 -31.71 -13.93 37.77
C GLY A 309 -32.27 -14.48 36.46
N ALA A 310 -33.22 -13.77 35.87
CA ALA A 310 -33.65 -14.06 34.52
C ALA A 310 -32.48 -13.83 33.54
N TRP A 311 -32.47 -14.59 32.45
CA TRP A 311 -31.57 -14.29 31.34
C TRP A 311 -31.88 -12.89 30.81
N PRO A 312 -30.89 -12.02 30.57
CA PRO A 312 -31.13 -10.70 30.01
C PRO A 312 -31.80 -10.82 28.63
N GLY A 313 -33.02 -10.29 28.49
CA GLY A 313 -33.72 -10.17 27.21
C GLY A 313 -33.41 -8.84 26.49
N PRO A 314 -33.60 -8.75 25.18
CA PRO A 314 -33.46 -7.48 24.46
C PRO A 314 -34.50 -6.48 24.99
N ARG A 315 -34.06 -5.27 25.34
CA ARG A 315 -34.96 -4.17 25.73
C ARG A 315 -35.92 -3.87 24.56
N THR A 316 -37.15 -4.36 24.62
CA THR A 316 -38.25 -3.68 23.94
C THR A 316 -38.54 -2.41 24.72
N GLY A 317 -38.33 -1.24 24.11
CA GLY A 317 -38.84 0.01 24.68
C GLY A 317 -40.35 -0.11 24.90
N GLY A 318 -40.79 -0.03 26.16
CA GLY A 318 -42.19 0.08 26.54
C GLY A 318 -42.99 -1.24 26.63
N SER A 319 -43.44 -1.55 27.85
CA SER A 319 -44.59 -2.41 28.18
C SER A 319 -44.73 -3.77 27.47
N ALA A 320 -43.71 -4.62 27.50
CA ALA A 320 -43.88 -6.02 27.09
C ALA A 320 -44.31 -6.91 28.28
N SER A 321 -45.26 -7.82 28.03
CA SER A 321 -45.80 -8.75 29.03
C SER A 321 -44.77 -9.80 29.46
N PRO A 322 -44.83 -10.35 30.69
CA PRO A 322 -43.96 -11.45 31.13
C PRO A 322 -44.19 -12.66 30.20
N GLY A 323 -43.22 -12.93 29.33
CA GLY A 323 -43.29 -13.90 28.24
C GLY A 323 -42.80 -13.37 26.88
N ALA A 324 -42.63 -12.05 26.72
CA ALA A 324 -42.12 -11.42 25.50
C ALA A 324 -40.58 -11.48 25.35
N ASP A 325 -39.86 -11.79 26.43
CA ASP A 325 -38.39 -11.87 26.48
C ASP A 325 -37.91 -13.33 26.44
N ASN A 326 -38.40 -14.13 25.50
CA ASN A 326 -37.92 -15.51 25.31
C ASN A 326 -36.66 -15.54 24.44
N MET A 327 -35.80 -16.56 24.60
CA MET A 327 -34.58 -16.72 23.80
C MET A 327 -34.88 -16.95 22.30
N GLU A 328 -36.11 -17.36 21.97
CA GLU A 328 -36.61 -17.41 20.59
C GLU A 328 -36.72 -16.00 19.94
N ASN A 329 -36.77 -14.94 20.75
CA ASN A 329 -36.86 -13.56 20.31
C ASN A 329 -35.51 -12.82 20.23
N ASN A 330 -34.38 -13.33 20.74
CA ASN A 330 -32.98 -12.93 20.48
C ASN A 330 -32.12 -13.44 21.67
N PRO A 331 -31.03 -14.19 21.49
CA PRO A 331 -30.08 -13.94 20.41
C PRO A 331 -29.58 -15.21 19.75
N ILE A 332 -29.03 -15.02 18.56
CA ILE A 332 -27.97 -15.88 18.05
C ILE A 332 -26.89 -15.96 19.13
N GLY A 333 -26.89 -17.06 19.88
CA GLY A 333 -26.00 -17.32 21.01
C GLY A 333 -25.00 -18.45 20.74
N SER A 334 -24.92 -18.87 19.47
CA SER A 334 -24.06 -19.96 19.03
C SER A 334 -23.54 -19.74 17.62
N VAL A 335 -22.44 -20.42 17.28
CA VAL A 335 -21.87 -20.47 15.93
C VAL A 335 -22.87 -21.04 14.93
N GLU A 336 -23.60 -22.09 15.30
CA GLU A 336 -24.65 -22.71 14.48
C GLU A 336 -25.74 -21.69 14.09
N ASP A 337 -26.28 -20.94 15.06
CA ASP A 337 -27.30 -19.92 14.77
C ASP A 337 -26.75 -18.76 13.93
N SER A 338 -25.51 -18.32 14.16
CA SER A 338 -24.86 -17.29 13.35
C SER A 338 -24.71 -17.74 11.91
N LEU A 339 -24.31 -18.99 11.69
CA LEU A 339 -24.17 -19.55 10.36
C LEU A 339 -25.52 -19.59 9.64
N TRP A 340 -26.60 -19.99 10.31
CA TRP A 340 -27.94 -20.01 9.72
C TRP A 340 -28.47 -18.62 9.41
N TYR A 341 -28.25 -17.66 10.30
CA TYR A 341 -28.62 -16.27 10.06
C TYR A 341 -27.95 -15.70 8.80
N TRP A 342 -26.66 -15.98 8.61
CA TRP A 342 -25.93 -15.49 7.44
C TRP A 342 -26.24 -16.26 6.17
N THR A 343 -26.47 -17.58 6.24
CA THR A 343 -26.43 -18.44 5.04
C THR A 343 -27.77 -19.07 4.66
N ASN A 344 -28.69 -19.27 5.59
CA ASN A 344 -29.94 -19.96 5.30
C ASN A 344 -31.01 -18.97 4.82
N PRO A 345 -31.52 -19.10 3.57
CA PRO A 345 -32.47 -18.15 3.00
C PRO A 345 -33.88 -18.22 3.62
N LEU A 346 -34.16 -19.26 4.40
CA LEU A 346 -35.41 -19.40 5.15
C LEU A 346 -35.25 -19.07 6.63
N PHE A 347 -34.06 -18.66 7.07
CA PHE A 347 -33.86 -18.17 8.42
C PHE A 347 -34.70 -16.92 8.65
N VAL A 348 -35.41 -16.89 9.77
CA VAL A 348 -36.20 -15.72 10.16
C VAL A 348 -36.27 -15.60 11.68
N ASN A 349 -35.95 -14.41 12.17
CA ASN A 349 -36.08 -14.01 13.56
C ASN A 349 -36.89 -12.72 13.68
N TRP A 350 -36.95 -12.12 14.87
CA TRP A 350 -37.75 -10.94 15.12
C TRP A 350 -37.28 -9.68 14.37
N GLN A 351 -35.99 -9.58 14.01
CA GLN A 351 -35.47 -8.48 13.18
C GLN A 351 -35.68 -8.74 11.69
N GLY A 352 -36.19 -9.90 11.29
CA GLY A 352 -36.54 -10.25 9.92
C GLY A 352 -35.81 -11.48 9.40
N THR A 353 -35.71 -11.60 8.08
CA THR A 353 -35.06 -12.73 7.41
C THR A 353 -33.54 -12.65 7.51
N GLY A 354 -32.88 -13.82 7.43
CA GLY A 354 -31.43 -13.92 7.28
C GLY A 354 -30.91 -13.33 5.96
N HIS A 355 -29.60 -13.48 5.72
CA HIS A 355 -28.92 -12.84 4.59
C HIS A 355 -28.79 -13.71 3.33
N GLY A 356 -28.78 -15.04 3.47
CA GLY A 356 -28.69 -15.96 2.33
C GLY A 356 -27.34 -15.93 1.59
N VAL A 357 -26.26 -15.58 2.29
CA VAL A 357 -24.89 -15.59 1.77
C VAL A 357 -24.44 -17.03 1.51
N ALA A 358 -23.70 -17.25 0.43
CA ALA A 358 -23.16 -18.57 0.13
C ALA A 358 -22.19 -19.04 1.24
N ARG A 359 -22.32 -20.31 1.65
CA ARG A 359 -21.54 -20.87 2.79
C ARG A 359 -20.06 -20.88 2.53
N ASP A 360 -19.68 -21.11 1.28
CA ASP A 360 -18.31 -21.05 0.80
C ASP A 360 -17.75 -19.63 0.77
N LYS A 361 -18.43 -18.63 1.37
CA LYS A 361 -17.89 -17.30 1.66
C LYS A 361 -17.63 -17.09 3.14
N ILE A 362 -18.04 -18.00 4.02
CA ILE A 362 -18.01 -17.80 5.47
C ILE A 362 -16.78 -18.43 6.09
N ALA A 363 -16.08 -17.69 6.94
CA ALA A 363 -15.22 -18.21 7.98
C ALA A 363 -15.79 -17.79 9.34
N ALA A 364 -15.85 -18.69 10.33
CA ALA A 364 -16.48 -18.39 11.62
C ALA A 364 -15.47 -18.22 12.76
N GLY A 365 -15.83 -17.38 13.73
CA GLY A 365 -14.99 -16.96 14.84
C GLY A 365 -14.59 -18.07 15.83
N VAL A 366 -13.32 -18.09 16.20
CA VAL A 366 -12.76 -18.85 17.33
C VAL A 366 -11.98 -17.90 18.24
N PRO A 367 -12.41 -17.68 19.50
CA PRO A 367 -11.70 -16.84 20.44
C PRO A 367 -10.57 -17.63 21.13
N ILE A 368 -9.40 -17.02 21.25
CA ILE A 368 -8.28 -17.52 22.08
C ILE A 368 -8.21 -16.68 23.36
N TYR A 369 -9.35 -16.52 23.99
CA TYR A 369 -9.54 -15.83 25.26
C TYR A 369 -10.84 -16.31 25.88
N GLY A 370 -11.10 -15.88 27.10
CA GLY A 370 -12.34 -16.15 27.79
C GLY A 370 -12.71 -15.05 28.75
N TYR A 371 -13.83 -15.26 29.44
CA TYR A 371 -14.35 -14.33 30.43
C TYR A 371 -14.56 -15.01 31.77
N ASP A 372 -14.07 -14.39 32.84
CA ASP A 372 -14.38 -14.80 34.21
C ASP A 372 -15.57 -13.99 34.73
N PHE A 373 -16.73 -14.65 34.80
CA PHE A 373 -17.98 -14.01 35.21
C PHE A 373 -18.05 -13.74 36.73
N THR A 374 -17.07 -14.19 37.51
CA THR A 374 -16.97 -13.87 38.94
C THR A 374 -16.09 -12.66 39.23
N ALA A 375 -15.30 -12.19 38.25
CA ALA A 375 -14.29 -11.16 38.44
C ALA A 375 -14.62 -9.85 37.73
N ALA A 376 -14.29 -8.72 38.38
CA ALA A 376 -14.41 -7.39 37.79
C ALA A 376 -13.26 -7.13 36.81
N LYS A 377 -13.47 -6.18 35.90
CA LYS A 377 -12.39 -5.65 35.04
C LYS A 377 -11.25 -5.08 35.88
N GLU A 378 -10.08 -5.01 35.26
CA GLU A 378 -8.95 -4.31 35.86
C GLU A 378 -9.23 -2.79 35.95
N PRO A 379 -8.69 -2.09 36.96
CA PRO A 379 -8.75 -0.64 37.02
C PRO A 379 -8.12 -0.01 35.77
N ASP A 380 -8.72 1.06 35.28
CA ASP A 380 -8.13 1.86 34.20
C ASP A 380 -6.83 2.53 34.68
N ASP A 381 -5.75 2.37 33.92
CA ASP A 381 -4.41 2.81 34.33
C ASP A 381 -4.30 4.34 34.50
N LEU A 382 -5.19 5.12 33.87
CA LEU A 382 -5.19 6.58 33.90
C LEU A 382 -6.06 7.15 35.03
N THR A 383 -7.22 6.56 35.26
CA THR A 383 -8.24 7.06 36.19
C THR A 383 -8.30 6.27 37.50
N GLY A 384 -7.80 5.03 37.52
CA GLY A 384 -7.92 4.10 38.64
C GLY A 384 -9.35 3.58 38.88
N GLU A 385 -10.30 3.96 38.04
CA GLU A 385 -11.68 3.50 38.12
C GLU A 385 -11.80 2.09 37.53
N VAL A 386 -12.60 1.23 38.16
CA VAL A 386 -12.90 -0.11 37.63
C VAL A 386 -14.09 0.00 36.69
N PRO A 387 -13.93 -0.20 35.37
CA PRO A 387 -15.05 -0.14 34.45
C PRO A 387 -16.07 -1.24 34.76
N PRO A 388 -17.38 -0.99 34.56
CA PRO A 388 -18.39 -2.00 34.80
C PRO A 388 -18.23 -3.18 33.82
N GLY A 389 -18.55 -4.37 34.32
CA GLY A 389 -18.54 -5.61 33.55
C GLY A 389 -17.56 -6.66 34.07
N TYR A 390 -17.28 -7.66 33.24
CA TYR A 390 -16.56 -8.88 33.61
C TYR A 390 -15.11 -8.88 33.08
N LYS A 391 -14.25 -9.59 33.79
CA LYS A 391 -12.83 -9.72 33.45
C LYS A 391 -12.62 -10.57 32.19
N VAL A 392 -11.74 -10.10 31.31
CA VAL A 392 -11.25 -10.86 30.15
C VAL A 392 -9.94 -11.54 30.53
N LEU A 393 -9.75 -12.78 30.09
CA LEU A 393 -8.55 -13.57 30.32
C LEU A 393 -8.04 -14.12 28.99
N ARG A 394 -6.74 -13.99 28.73
CA ARG A 394 -6.09 -14.61 27.57
C ARG A 394 -5.97 -16.11 27.80
N TYR A 395 -6.04 -16.92 26.74
CA TYR A 395 -5.96 -18.38 26.89
C TYR A 395 -4.71 -18.85 27.63
N LYS A 396 -3.53 -18.28 27.32
CA LYS A 396 -2.28 -18.53 28.06
C LYS A 396 -2.37 -18.21 29.56
N GLU A 397 -3.04 -17.13 29.95
CA GLU A 397 -3.24 -16.78 31.37
C GLU A 397 -4.17 -17.77 32.07
N ILE A 398 -5.19 -18.27 31.35
CA ILE A 398 -6.06 -19.32 31.86
C ILE A 398 -5.25 -20.59 32.10
N LEU A 399 -4.34 -20.97 31.19
CA LEU A 399 -3.46 -22.12 31.38
C LEU A 399 -2.44 -21.93 32.50
N ASP A 400 -1.91 -20.73 32.68
CA ASP A 400 -1.01 -20.42 33.79
C ASP A 400 -1.72 -20.59 35.15
N ALA A 401 -2.97 -20.15 35.25
CA ALA A 401 -3.78 -20.29 36.46
C ALA A 401 -4.35 -21.72 36.63
N PHE A 402 -4.68 -22.38 35.53
CA PHE A 402 -5.30 -23.70 35.47
C PHE A 402 -4.60 -24.58 34.42
N PRO A 403 -3.50 -25.27 34.77
CA PRO A 403 -2.67 -26.00 33.80
C PRO A 403 -3.39 -27.07 32.96
N ASP A 404 -4.48 -27.62 33.48
CA ASP A 404 -5.33 -28.61 32.79
C ASP A 404 -6.52 -27.99 32.04
N ALA A 405 -6.61 -26.67 31.91
CA ALA A 405 -7.70 -25.98 31.22
C ALA A 405 -7.90 -26.42 29.76
N HIS A 406 -6.82 -26.81 29.07
CA HIS A 406 -6.87 -27.37 27.73
C HIS A 406 -7.74 -28.64 27.61
N LYS A 407 -8.04 -29.33 28.73
CA LYS A 407 -8.91 -30.52 28.80
C LYS A 407 -10.27 -30.22 29.44
N ALA A 408 -10.59 -28.95 29.70
CA ALA A 408 -11.84 -28.59 30.35
C ALA A 408 -13.03 -28.99 29.46
N ALA A 409 -13.92 -29.81 30.01
CA ALA A 409 -15.15 -30.19 29.34
C ALA A 409 -15.98 -28.93 29.04
N ASN A 410 -16.52 -28.84 27.82
CA ASN A 410 -17.32 -27.70 27.35
C ASN A 410 -16.59 -26.35 27.43
N ALA A 411 -15.25 -26.35 27.47
CA ALA A 411 -14.43 -25.15 27.61
C ALA A 411 -14.89 -24.23 28.76
N ASN A 412 -15.18 -24.83 29.91
CA ASN A 412 -15.63 -24.12 31.10
C ASN A 412 -14.87 -24.58 32.36
N ILE A 413 -14.41 -23.62 33.15
CA ILE A 413 -13.80 -23.85 34.47
C ILE A 413 -14.73 -23.28 35.53
N LYS A 414 -15.16 -24.15 36.45
CA LYS A 414 -15.94 -23.79 37.64
C LYS A 414 -15.23 -24.27 38.89
N THR A 415 -14.73 -23.33 39.69
CA THR A 415 -14.15 -23.65 40.99
C THR A 415 -15.13 -23.28 42.10
N PRO A 416 -15.52 -24.21 43.00
CA PRO A 416 -16.39 -23.89 44.12
C PRO A 416 -15.83 -22.76 44.98
N GLY A 417 -16.67 -21.83 45.42
CA GLY A 417 -16.24 -20.70 46.24
C GLY A 417 -17.38 -19.76 46.60
N THR A 418 -17.06 -18.62 47.19
CA THR A 418 -18.04 -17.55 47.44
C THR A 418 -17.35 -16.23 47.16
N THR A 419 -17.70 -15.59 46.05
CA THR A 419 -17.12 -14.29 45.65
C THR A 419 -18.20 -13.22 45.55
N PRO A 420 -17.94 -12.00 46.04
CA PRO A 420 -18.82 -10.88 45.78
C PRO A 420 -18.95 -10.64 44.27
N ARG A 421 -20.17 -10.43 43.81
CA ARG A 421 -20.46 -10.06 42.43
C ARG A 421 -19.78 -8.73 42.09
N PRO A 422 -19.14 -8.60 40.91
CA PRO A 422 -18.66 -7.31 40.41
C PRO A 422 -19.76 -6.25 40.38
N ALA A 423 -19.39 -4.97 40.47
CA ALA A 423 -20.35 -3.89 40.30
C ALA A 423 -20.81 -3.82 38.83
N LEU A 424 -22.02 -4.30 38.56
CA LEU A 424 -22.64 -4.29 37.23
C LEU A 424 -23.75 -3.23 37.17
N GLY A 425 -24.02 -2.67 35.99
CA GLY A 425 -25.20 -1.84 35.76
C GLY A 425 -26.49 -2.66 35.92
N GLU A 426 -27.59 -2.01 36.32
CA GLU A 426 -28.93 -2.64 36.40
C GLU A 426 -29.23 -3.44 35.11
N PRO A 427 -29.66 -4.72 35.22
CA PRO A 427 -30.71 -5.20 36.13
C PRO A 427 -30.32 -6.26 37.19
N LEU A 428 -29.03 -6.59 37.39
CA LEU A 428 -28.63 -7.63 38.35
C LEU A 428 -28.33 -7.04 39.74
N PRO A 429 -28.99 -7.49 40.82
CA PRO A 429 -28.73 -6.98 42.16
C PRO A 429 -27.35 -7.43 42.67
N PRO A 430 -26.72 -6.67 43.59
CA PRO A 430 -25.55 -7.14 44.32
C PRO A 430 -25.81 -8.49 44.99
N GLY A 431 -24.83 -9.39 44.99
CA GLY A 431 -24.94 -10.73 45.58
C GLY A 431 -23.62 -11.47 45.58
N ASP A 432 -23.59 -12.67 46.12
CA ASP A 432 -22.41 -13.54 46.12
C ASP A 432 -22.56 -14.65 45.08
N TYR A 433 -21.57 -14.83 44.20
CA TYR A 433 -21.48 -15.97 43.31
C TYR A 433 -21.08 -17.24 44.07
N PRO A 434 -21.64 -18.42 43.73
CA PRO A 434 -21.30 -19.69 44.37
C PRO A 434 -19.99 -20.32 43.85
N TYR A 435 -19.20 -19.54 43.11
CA TYR A 435 -17.95 -19.97 42.48
C TYR A 435 -16.87 -18.96 42.80
N ALA A 436 -15.63 -19.43 43.02
CA ALA A 436 -14.46 -18.56 43.02
C ALA A 436 -14.11 -18.09 41.60
N HIS A 437 -14.29 -18.96 40.61
CA HIS A 437 -14.08 -18.70 39.18
C HIS A 437 -15.18 -19.38 38.37
N ASN A 438 -15.70 -18.67 37.37
CA ASN A 438 -16.61 -19.22 36.37
C ASN A 438 -16.17 -18.70 35.00
N ILE A 439 -15.26 -19.45 34.37
CA ILE A 439 -14.56 -19.02 33.17
C ILE A 439 -15.12 -19.79 31.98
N TYR A 440 -15.60 -19.07 30.98
CA TYR A 440 -15.96 -19.63 29.66
C TYR A 440 -14.94 -19.17 28.64
N PHE A 441 -14.42 -20.10 27.84
CA PHE A 441 -13.34 -19.91 26.88
C PHE A 441 -13.43 -20.95 25.76
N GLU A 442 -12.32 -21.25 25.07
CA GLU A 442 -12.21 -22.28 24.05
C GLU A 442 -11.08 -23.27 24.40
N THR A 443 -11.23 -24.56 24.06
CA THR A 443 -10.16 -25.56 24.16
C THR A 443 -9.79 -26.12 22.78
N PRO A 444 -8.65 -26.82 22.63
CA PRO A 444 -8.32 -27.52 21.40
C PRO A 444 -9.46 -28.42 20.88
N ASP A 445 -10.09 -29.20 21.76
CA ASP A 445 -11.15 -30.13 21.39
C ASP A 445 -12.44 -29.41 20.95
N THR A 446 -12.85 -28.35 21.66
CA THR A 446 -14.07 -27.60 21.31
C THR A 446 -13.87 -26.79 20.02
N ALA A 447 -12.68 -26.22 19.82
CA ALA A 447 -12.30 -25.53 18.58
C ALA A 447 -12.29 -26.48 17.37
N VAL A 448 -11.69 -27.67 17.51
CA VAL A 448 -11.67 -28.68 16.44
C VAL A 448 -13.09 -29.20 16.14
N THR A 449 -13.92 -29.40 17.17
CA THR A 449 -15.32 -29.81 16.99
C THR A 449 -16.09 -28.76 16.17
N LYS A 450 -15.85 -27.48 16.45
CA LYS A 450 -16.41 -26.35 15.70
C LYS A 450 -15.91 -26.30 14.26
N LEU A 451 -14.61 -26.49 14.03
CA LEU A 451 -14.05 -26.57 12.68
C LEU A 451 -14.66 -27.72 11.87
N ASN A 452 -14.81 -28.90 12.46
CA ASN A 452 -15.42 -30.05 11.78
C ASN A 452 -16.89 -29.77 11.42
N PHE A 453 -17.65 -29.16 12.33
CA PHE A 453 -19.02 -28.71 12.02
C PHE A 453 -19.04 -27.74 10.82
N LEU A 454 -18.15 -26.76 10.79
CA LEU A 454 -18.06 -25.77 9.71
C LEU A 454 -17.66 -26.41 8.37
N LYS A 455 -16.71 -27.35 8.40
CA LYS A 455 -16.27 -28.12 7.23
C LYS A 455 -17.41 -28.88 6.60
N GLU A 456 -18.13 -29.63 7.42
CA GLU A 456 -19.33 -30.32 6.97
C GLU A 456 -20.33 -29.29 6.43
N ALA A 457 -20.64 -28.23 7.18
CA ALA A 457 -21.60 -27.21 6.75
C ALA A 457 -21.26 -26.56 5.39
N GLY A 458 -20.01 -26.61 4.94
CA GLY A 458 -19.52 -26.05 3.68
C GLY A 458 -18.90 -24.66 3.84
N ALA A 459 -18.56 -24.26 5.07
CA ALA A 459 -17.87 -23.01 5.37
C ALA A 459 -16.37 -23.12 5.11
N GLN A 460 -15.73 -22.03 4.67
CA GLN A 460 -14.33 -22.03 4.24
C GLN A 460 -13.35 -22.31 5.37
N GLY A 461 -13.70 -22.04 6.63
CA GLY A 461 -12.81 -22.27 7.77
C GLY A 461 -13.13 -21.42 8.99
N VAL A 462 -12.08 -21.03 9.72
CA VAL A 462 -12.18 -20.28 10.99
C VAL A 462 -11.38 -18.99 10.96
N ILE A 463 -11.86 -17.98 11.68
CA ILE A 463 -11.17 -16.71 11.93
C ILE A 463 -10.93 -16.53 13.44
N ILE A 464 -9.71 -16.16 13.83
CA ILE A 464 -9.21 -16.29 15.19
C ILE A 464 -8.88 -14.92 15.78
N TRP A 465 -9.43 -14.65 16.97
CA TRP A 465 -9.08 -13.49 17.80
C TRP A 465 -8.48 -13.95 19.13
N GLU A 466 -7.20 -13.75 19.45
CA GLU A 466 -6.11 -13.27 18.59
C GLU A 466 -4.87 -14.16 18.77
N LEU A 467 -3.96 -14.14 17.79
CA LEU A 467 -2.81 -15.04 17.68
C LEU A 467 -1.93 -15.07 18.95
N SER A 468 -1.73 -13.91 19.58
CA SER A 468 -0.80 -13.74 20.71
C SER A 468 -1.26 -14.36 22.03
N ASN A 469 -2.50 -14.84 22.09
CA ASN A 469 -3.08 -15.38 23.30
C ASN A 469 -2.90 -16.89 23.42
N ASP A 470 -2.52 -17.58 22.35
CA ASP A 470 -2.32 -19.03 22.37
C ASP A 470 -1.04 -19.41 23.10
N VAL A 471 -0.94 -20.69 23.44
CA VAL A 471 0.33 -21.33 23.81
C VAL A 471 0.83 -22.15 22.63
N TRP A 472 2.14 -22.26 22.44
CA TRP A 472 2.72 -23.01 21.32
C TRP A 472 3.14 -24.44 21.71
N GLU A 473 2.66 -24.94 22.85
CA GLU A 473 2.88 -26.32 23.31
C GLU A 473 1.97 -27.32 22.59
N ASP A 474 2.54 -28.43 22.11
CA ASP A 474 1.77 -29.51 21.51
C ASP A 474 0.74 -30.11 22.48
N GLY A 475 -0.48 -30.29 22.00
CA GLY A 475 -1.61 -30.80 22.80
C GLY A 475 -2.30 -29.74 23.67
N LYS A 476 -1.76 -28.52 23.76
CA LYS A 476 -2.42 -27.39 24.43
C LYS A 476 -2.79 -26.26 23.48
N SER A 477 -2.00 -26.02 22.43
CA SER A 477 -2.30 -24.99 21.43
C SER A 477 -3.64 -25.23 20.75
N ILE A 478 -4.50 -24.21 20.76
CA ILE A 478 -5.76 -24.23 20.03
C ILE A 478 -5.50 -24.13 18.53
N ILE A 479 -4.55 -23.28 18.11
CA ILE A 479 -4.24 -23.02 16.70
C ILE A 479 -3.63 -24.26 16.04
N LYS A 480 -2.66 -24.93 16.68
CA LYS A 480 -2.10 -26.18 16.16
C LYS A 480 -3.18 -27.24 15.98
N ALA A 481 -4.08 -27.38 16.95
CA ALA A 481 -5.17 -28.35 16.87
C ALA A 481 -6.12 -28.06 15.70
N LEU A 482 -6.51 -26.80 15.52
CA LEU A 482 -7.31 -26.35 14.38
C LEU A 482 -6.62 -26.65 13.04
N TYR A 483 -5.34 -26.29 12.90
CA TYR A 483 -4.60 -26.53 11.66
C TYR A 483 -4.50 -28.01 11.32
N ARG A 484 -4.19 -28.86 12.29
CA ARG A 484 -4.12 -30.32 12.09
C ARG A 484 -5.45 -30.94 11.67
N ALA A 485 -6.56 -30.41 12.17
CA ALA A 485 -7.91 -30.84 11.77
C ALA A 485 -8.42 -30.22 10.45
N SER A 486 -7.76 -29.16 9.97
CA SER A 486 -8.19 -28.39 8.80
C SER A 486 -8.15 -29.18 7.49
N GLY A 487 -7.30 -30.21 7.39
CA GLY A 487 -7.03 -30.94 6.14
C GLY A 487 -5.89 -30.33 5.32
N ASN A 488 -5.26 -29.26 5.80
CA ASN A 488 -3.96 -28.81 5.29
C ASN A 488 -2.88 -29.84 5.66
N PRO A 489 -1.83 -29.99 4.84
CA PRO A 489 -0.71 -30.88 5.17
C PRO A 489 -0.06 -30.45 6.48
N GLU A 490 0.34 -31.41 7.33
CA GLU A 490 1.10 -31.11 8.55
C GLU A 490 2.31 -30.24 8.18
N PRO A 491 2.59 -29.15 8.89
CA PRO A 491 3.80 -28.40 8.66
C PRO A 491 5.00 -29.31 8.97
N GLU A 492 5.97 -29.36 8.06
CA GLU A 492 7.21 -30.09 8.34
C GLU A 492 7.81 -29.55 9.66
N PRO A 493 8.21 -30.42 10.61
CA PRO A 493 8.84 -29.97 11.83
C PRO A 493 10.01 -29.05 11.47
N VAL A 494 10.07 -27.91 12.14
CA VAL A 494 11.18 -26.97 12.02
C VAL A 494 12.43 -27.58 12.64
N THR A 495 13.05 -28.53 11.94
CA THR A 495 14.37 -29.05 12.31
C THR A 495 15.46 -28.04 11.96
N ASN A 496 15.12 -27.09 11.08
CA ASN A 496 15.81 -25.83 10.81
C ASN A 496 14.74 -24.77 10.51
N PRO A 497 14.78 -23.57 11.12
CA PRO A 497 13.84 -22.48 10.81
C PRO A 497 13.78 -22.21 9.30
N PRO A 498 12.58 -21.97 8.73
CA PRO A 498 12.46 -21.57 7.33
C PRO A 498 13.30 -20.29 7.14
N VAL A 499 14.10 -20.22 6.08
CA VAL A 499 15.02 -19.10 5.81
C VAL A 499 14.35 -18.08 4.88
N PRO A 500 14.23 -16.78 5.28
CA PRO A 500 13.42 -15.74 4.61
C PRO A 500 13.50 -15.75 3.09
N VAL A 501 12.33 -15.85 2.42
CA VAL A 501 12.22 -15.80 0.94
C VAL A 501 12.15 -14.35 0.43
N ALA A 502 12.84 -14.10 -0.68
CA ALA A 502 13.48 -12.83 -1.11
C ALA A 502 12.58 -11.67 -1.65
N SER A 503 11.49 -11.30 -0.96
CA SER A 503 10.73 -10.05 -1.29
C SER A 503 10.62 -9.02 -0.18
N HIS A 504 11.15 -9.30 1.01
CA HIS A 504 11.22 -8.37 2.14
C HIS A 504 12.66 -8.33 2.61
N CYS A 505 13.43 -7.34 2.16
CA CYS A 505 14.86 -7.24 2.47
C CYS A 505 15.07 -6.82 3.94
N LEU A 506 14.85 -7.74 4.89
CA LEU A 506 15.70 -7.77 6.08
C LEU A 506 17.01 -8.44 5.66
N TRP A 507 18.07 -7.66 5.82
CA TRP A 507 19.41 -7.94 5.39
C TRP A 507 20.04 -8.99 6.29
N ASP A 508 19.68 -10.26 6.11
CA ASP A 508 20.52 -11.37 6.57
C ASP A 508 21.75 -11.45 5.68
N SER A 509 22.64 -10.50 5.93
CA SER A 509 23.93 -10.43 5.28
C SER A 509 24.90 -11.21 6.13
N VAL A 510 24.80 -12.52 6.09
CA VAL A 510 26.06 -13.25 5.97
C VAL A 510 26.67 -12.76 4.66
N GLY A 511 27.45 -11.69 4.73
CA GLY A 511 28.24 -11.23 3.61
C GLY A 511 29.22 -12.35 3.31
N PHE A 512 28.84 -13.31 2.47
CA PHE A 512 29.54 -14.57 2.29
C PHE A 512 29.84 -15.34 3.60
N LEU A 513 29.32 -16.57 3.70
CA LEU A 513 29.90 -17.78 4.35
C LEU A 513 29.01 -18.45 5.40
N GLY A 514 28.80 -19.75 5.19
CA GLY A 514 28.90 -20.75 6.26
C GLY A 514 29.63 -21.98 5.71
N HIS A 515 30.67 -22.40 6.43
CA HIS A 515 31.60 -23.50 6.17
C HIS A 515 32.23 -23.63 4.78
N ALA A 516 33.29 -22.86 4.55
CA ALA A 516 34.41 -23.34 3.73
C ALA A 516 35.44 -24.00 4.66
N SER A 517 35.92 -25.19 4.31
CA SER A 517 37.09 -25.80 4.97
C SER A 517 38.42 -25.15 4.57
N ASP A 518 38.38 -23.97 3.95
CA ASP A 518 39.55 -23.28 3.39
C ASP A 518 39.48 -21.75 3.57
N PHE A 519 40.65 -21.13 3.70
CA PHE A 519 40.91 -19.82 4.33
C PHE A 519 40.43 -18.54 3.60
N LEU A 520 39.59 -18.59 2.55
CA LEU A 520 39.31 -17.41 1.69
C LEU A 520 37.80 -17.11 1.54
N GLN A 521 37.38 -15.92 2.00
CA GLN A 521 36.05 -15.32 1.75
C GLN A 521 35.90 -14.86 0.29
N PHE A 522 36.93 -14.22 -0.27
CA PHE A 522 37.04 -13.90 -1.69
C PHE A 522 38.30 -14.53 -2.24
N LYS A 523 38.17 -15.28 -3.32
CA LYS A 523 39.28 -15.84 -4.08
C LYS A 523 39.77 -14.79 -5.07
N ASP A 524 41.01 -14.36 -4.93
CA ASP A 524 41.72 -13.62 -5.98
C ASP A 524 41.93 -14.56 -7.17
N ASP A 525 41.24 -14.29 -8.28
CA ASP A 525 41.32 -15.08 -9.51
C ASP A 525 42.38 -14.57 -10.48
N GLY A 526 43.09 -13.50 -10.12
CA GLY A 526 44.15 -12.91 -10.91
C GLY A 526 43.69 -11.70 -11.73
N GLU A 527 44.66 -11.09 -12.40
CA GLU A 527 44.44 -9.98 -13.31
C GLU A 527 43.76 -10.50 -14.59
N ILE A 528 42.57 -9.96 -14.89
CA ILE A 528 41.79 -10.36 -16.07
C ILE A 528 42.01 -9.43 -17.26
N ARG A 529 42.44 -8.18 -16.99
CA ARG A 529 42.89 -7.19 -17.98
C ARG A 529 43.73 -6.13 -17.26
N PRO A 530 44.58 -5.36 -17.98
CA PRO A 530 45.45 -4.35 -17.37
C PRO A 530 44.71 -3.47 -16.35
N GLY A 531 45.12 -3.53 -15.09
CA GLY A 531 44.54 -2.73 -14.01
C GLY A 531 43.18 -3.19 -13.49
N VAL A 532 42.71 -4.39 -13.83
CA VAL A 532 41.49 -4.99 -13.25
C VAL A 532 41.77 -6.44 -12.85
N ARG A 533 41.54 -6.71 -11.57
CA ARG A 533 41.70 -8.02 -10.95
C ARG A 533 40.35 -8.59 -10.60
N GLN A 534 40.13 -9.85 -10.96
CA GLN A 534 38.92 -10.54 -10.61
C GLN A 534 39.03 -11.12 -9.20
N PHE A 535 37.97 -10.93 -8.43
CA PHE A 535 37.72 -11.69 -7.22
C PHE A 535 36.44 -12.49 -7.42
N SER A 536 36.41 -13.73 -6.98
CA SER A 536 35.17 -14.49 -6.94
C SER A 536 34.92 -15.10 -5.59
N ALA A 537 33.65 -15.26 -5.27
CA ALA A 537 33.25 -15.94 -4.07
C ALA A 537 32.02 -16.79 -4.38
N ARG A 538 32.00 -17.99 -3.80
CA ARG A 538 30.92 -18.96 -3.97
C ARG A 538 29.72 -18.53 -3.13
N LEU A 539 28.52 -18.56 -3.70
CA LEU A 539 27.30 -18.45 -2.93
C LEU A 539 27.12 -19.72 -2.08
N TRP A 540 26.95 -19.53 -0.79
CA TRP A 540 26.75 -20.57 0.21
C TRP A 540 25.46 -20.30 0.98
N ASN A 541 24.90 -21.35 1.61
CA ASN A 541 23.69 -21.25 2.43
C ASN A 541 22.50 -20.60 1.72
N ILE A 542 22.35 -20.83 0.42
CA ILE A 542 21.12 -20.45 -0.29
C ILE A 542 19.99 -21.33 0.27
N PRO A 543 18.87 -20.73 0.72
CA PRO A 543 17.72 -21.48 1.21
C PRO A 543 17.25 -22.53 0.21
N ASP A 544 16.84 -23.69 0.70
CA ASP A 544 16.24 -24.71 -0.16
C ASP A 544 14.94 -24.15 -0.79
N GLY A 545 14.88 -24.11 -2.12
CA GLY A 545 13.73 -23.61 -2.89
C GLY A 545 13.87 -22.19 -3.45
N GLU A 546 14.94 -21.45 -3.10
CA GLU A 546 15.22 -20.13 -3.67
C GLU A 546 15.85 -20.17 -5.06
N ASP A 547 15.64 -19.14 -5.87
CA ASP A 547 16.35 -18.99 -7.14
C ASP A 547 17.78 -18.47 -6.89
N TRP A 548 18.76 -19.36 -7.02
CA TRP A 548 20.17 -19.09 -6.73
C TRP A 548 20.68 -17.86 -7.50
N VAL A 549 20.20 -17.67 -8.73
CA VAL A 549 20.60 -16.55 -9.60
C VAL A 549 20.06 -15.22 -9.08
N THR A 550 18.81 -15.18 -8.64
CA THR A 550 18.19 -13.98 -8.07
C THR A 550 18.85 -13.56 -6.76
N VAL A 551 19.19 -14.53 -5.89
CA VAL A 551 19.95 -14.26 -4.66
C VAL A 551 21.31 -13.64 -4.99
N ALA A 552 22.05 -14.27 -5.90
CA ALA A 552 23.36 -13.78 -6.31
C ALA A 552 23.31 -12.38 -6.95
N LYS A 553 22.23 -12.02 -7.67
CA LYS A 553 22.06 -10.69 -8.30
C LYS A 553 21.91 -9.55 -7.29
N ARG A 554 21.65 -9.85 -6.02
CA ARG A 554 21.35 -8.85 -4.98
C ARG A 554 22.38 -8.83 -3.85
N SER A 555 23.50 -9.55 -3.97
CA SER A 555 24.49 -9.70 -2.90
C SER A 555 25.59 -8.62 -2.94
N PRO A 556 25.58 -7.60 -2.06
CA PRO A 556 26.64 -6.61 -2.02
C PRO A 556 27.95 -7.18 -1.47
N ALA A 557 29.07 -6.48 -1.72
CA ALA A 557 30.38 -6.83 -1.20
C ALA A 557 31.25 -5.59 -1.02
N VAL A 558 32.20 -5.64 -0.08
CA VAL A 558 33.32 -4.69 -0.02
C VAL A 558 34.61 -5.45 -0.25
N ILE A 559 35.30 -5.14 -1.34
CA ILE A 559 36.54 -5.83 -1.74
C ILE A 559 37.61 -4.77 -1.98
N ARG A 560 38.71 -4.82 -1.22
CA ARG A 560 39.81 -3.84 -1.27
C ARG A 560 39.30 -2.39 -1.24
N ARG A 561 38.49 -2.03 -0.23
CA ARG A 561 37.88 -0.68 -0.05
C ARG A 561 36.98 -0.20 -1.20
N GLN A 562 36.59 -1.09 -2.11
CA GLN A 562 35.60 -0.81 -3.13
C GLN A 562 34.28 -1.48 -2.75
N TYR A 563 33.21 -0.69 -2.66
CA TYR A 563 31.87 -1.19 -2.41
C TYR A 563 31.24 -1.66 -3.73
N PHE A 564 30.58 -2.81 -3.71
CA PHE A 564 29.78 -3.36 -4.79
C PHE A 564 28.37 -3.57 -4.26
N ASN A 565 27.36 -3.03 -4.94
CA ASN A 565 25.96 -3.29 -4.53
C ASN A 565 25.45 -4.67 -4.96
N ARG A 566 26.15 -5.34 -5.88
CA ARG A 566 25.94 -6.72 -6.35
C ARG A 566 27.20 -7.25 -7.06
N PRO A 567 27.31 -8.56 -7.38
CA PRO A 567 28.40 -9.08 -8.20
C PRO A 567 28.38 -8.51 -9.62
N THR A 568 29.57 -8.34 -10.22
CA THR A 568 29.72 -7.94 -11.62
C THR A 568 29.12 -8.99 -12.56
N ARG A 569 29.26 -10.27 -12.19
CA ARG A 569 28.67 -11.39 -12.91
C ARG A 569 28.45 -12.57 -11.98
N ILE A 570 27.60 -13.48 -12.45
CA ILE A 570 27.23 -14.68 -11.72
C ILE A 570 27.58 -15.88 -12.60
N VAL A 571 28.35 -16.81 -12.06
CA VAL A 571 28.84 -17.97 -12.79
C VAL A 571 28.46 -19.24 -12.05
N ASP A 572 27.72 -20.12 -12.72
CA ASP A 572 27.51 -21.47 -12.24
C ASP A 572 28.74 -22.32 -12.56
N LYS A 573 29.47 -22.75 -11.53
CA LYS A 573 30.67 -23.59 -11.65
C LYS A 573 30.33 -25.08 -11.45
N GLY A 574 29.08 -25.47 -11.68
CA GLY A 574 28.58 -26.85 -11.67
C GLY A 574 28.60 -27.46 -10.26
N ALA A 575 29.33 -28.55 -10.06
CA ALA A 575 29.46 -29.18 -8.73
C ALA A 575 30.05 -28.26 -7.65
N LEU A 576 30.69 -27.16 -8.06
CA LEU A 576 31.23 -26.12 -7.19
C LEU A 576 30.22 -24.98 -6.92
N GLY A 577 28.95 -25.11 -7.32
CA GLY A 577 27.87 -24.16 -7.04
C GLY A 577 27.94 -22.85 -7.85
N LEU A 578 27.05 -21.92 -7.51
CA LEU A 578 26.96 -20.59 -8.12
C LEU A 578 27.95 -19.63 -7.44
N TRP A 579 28.60 -18.77 -8.22
CA TRP A 579 29.61 -17.82 -7.75
C TRP A 579 29.26 -16.40 -8.18
N GLY A 580 29.45 -15.44 -7.28
CA GLY A 580 29.57 -14.04 -7.65
C GLY A 580 31.01 -13.72 -8.03
N GLU A 581 31.23 -13.08 -9.17
CA GLU A 581 32.53 -12.57 -9.58
C GLU A 581 32.49 -11.04 -9.65
N PHE A 582 33.57 -10.41 -9.17
CA PHE A 582 33.72 -8.99 -8.95
C PHE A 582 34.97 -8.51 -9.67
N ASP A 583 34.81 -7.50 -10.52
CA ASP A 583 35.92 -6.86 -11.22
C ASP A 583 36.41 -5.67 -10.40
N VAL A 584 37.51 -5.88 -9.67
CA VAL A 584 38.10 -4.89 -8.79
C VAL A 584 39.17 -4.13 -9.54
N VAL A 585 39.02 -2.81 -9.61
CA VAL A 585 40.00 -1.94 -10.30
C VAL A 585 41.26 -1.81 -9.43
N GLU A 586 42.42 -2.09 -9.98
CA GLU A 586 43.69 -1.91 -9.27
C GLU A 586 44.18 -0.47 -9.43
N SER A 587 44.46 0.22 -8.31
CA SER A 587 45.14 1.52 -8.29
C SER A 587 46.20 1.54 -7.18
N ASP A 588 47.21 2.40 -7.33
CA ASP A 588 48.29 2.56 -6.36
C ASP A 588 47.79 3.08 -4.98
N ASP A 589 46.58 3.66 -4.95
CA ASP A 589 45.97 4.27 -3.77
C ASP A 589 45.08 3.30 -2.96
N VAL A 590 44.86 2.08 -3.45
CA VAL A 590 44.04 1.06 -2.79
C VAL A 590 44.96 0.05 -2.07
N PRO A 591 45.01 0.07 -0.72
CA PRO A 591 45.82 -0.88 0.04
C PRO A 591 45.41 -2.33 -0.24
N ALA A 592 46.38 -3.25 -0.19
CA ALA A 592 46.15 -4.67 -0.46
C ALA A 592 45.40 -5.40 0.67
N TRP A 593 45.01 -4.70 1.73
CA TRP A 593 44.41 -5.27 2.93
C TRP A 593 42.92 -5.56 2.74
N TYR A 594 42.47 -6.68 3.30
CA TYR A 594 41.07 -7.07 3.32
C TYR A 594 40.80 -8.02 4.49
N TRP A 595 39.56 -8.05 4.97
CA TRP A 595 39.13 -9.03 5.98
C TRP A 595 38.97 -10.41 5.33
N GLY A 596 39.50 -11.44 6.00
CA GLY A 596 39.30 -12.84 5.62
C GLY A 596 37.94 -13.36 6.07
N HIS A 597 37.84 -14.66 6.31
CA HIS A 597 36.60 -15.29 6.80
C HIS A 597 36.08 -14.60 8.08
N MET A 598 34.81 -14.18 8.05
CA MET A 598 34.06 -13.72 9.23
C MET A 598 33.49 -14.92 9.99
N GLU A 599 33.84 -15.04 11.26
CA GLU A 599 33.38 -16.10 12.16
C GLU A 599 32.61 -15.47 13.32
N ALA A 600 31.45 -16.00 13.67
CA ALA A 600 30.75 -15.58 14.88
C ALA A 600 31.56 -16.01 16.12
N GLU A 601 31.71 -15.12 17.10
CA GLU A 601 32.40 -15.38 18.37
C GLU A 601 31.50 -15.09 19.57
N ASP A 602 31.71 -15.83 20.65
CA ASP A 602 31.03 -15.59 21.93
C ASP A 602 31.50 -14.26 22.57
N GLY A 603 30.62 -13.65 23.37
CA GLY A 603 30.97 -12.46 24.18
C GLY A 603 30.50 -11.12 23.62
N ALA A 604 29.53 -11.13 22.71
CA ALA A 604 28.88 -9.93 22.22
C ALA A 604 28.10 -9.18 23.33
N PRO A 605 28.03 -7.83 23.29
CA PRO A 605 27.10 -7.06 24.10
C PRO A 605 25.64 -7.47 23.85
N SER A 606 24.74 -7.25 24.82
CA SER A 606 23.30 -7.54 24.64
C SER A 606 22.72 -6.73 23.46
N GLY A 607 22.02 -7.41 22.55
CA GLY A 607 21.47 -6.81 21.32
C GLY A 607 22.47 -6.71 20.17
N PHE A 608 23.61 -7.40 20.27
CA PHE A 608 24.60 -7.51 19.22
C PHE A 608 25.05 -8.97 19.06
N THR A 609 25.41 -9.34 17.84
CA THR A 609 26.15 -10.55 17.51
C THR A 609 27.60 -10.17 17.15
N ARG A 610 28.58 -10.77 17.84
CA ARG A 610 30.00 -10.48 17.61
C ARG A 610 30.56 -11.39 16.54
N TYR A 611 31.24 -10.79 15.56
CA TYR A 611 31.98 -11.48 14.52
C TYR A 611 33.47 -11.15 14.63
N SER A 612 34.34 -12.07 14.23
CA SER A 612 35.77 -11.86 14.11
C SER A 612 36.27 -12.21 12.72
N SER A 613 37.28 -11.50 12.24
CA SER A 613 37.97 -11.86 11.00
C SER A 613 39.43 -11.44 11.03
N ARG A 614 40.28 -12.27 10.43
CA ARG A 614 41.71 -11.98 10.28
C ARG A 614 41.93 -10.96 9.17
N LEU A 615 42.76 -9.95 9.43
CA LEU A 615 43.24 -9.04 8.40
C LEU A 615 44.28 -9.74 7.51
N MET A 616 44.03 -9.74 6.20
CA MET A 616 44.85 -10.35 5.17
C MET A 616 45.54 -9.26 4.32
N GLY A 617 46.55 -9.65 3.54
CA GLY A 617 47.23 -8.74 2.61
C GLY A 617 48.29 -7.81 3.24
N LEU A 618 48.61 -7.99 4.52
CA LEU A 618 49.64 -7.21 5.23
C LEU A 618 51.06 -7.52 4.73
N SER A 619 51.84 -6.47 4.49
CA SER A 619 53.30 -6.51 4.31
C SER A 619 54.02 -6.36 5.65
N LEU A 620 55.30 -6.80 5.71
CA LEU A 620 56.19 -6.57 6.85
C LEU A 620 56.48 -5.08 7.10
N SER A 621 56.21 -4.22 6.13
CA SER A 621 56.39 -2.76 6.22
C SER A 621 55.16 -2.02 6.75
N ASP A 622 54.00 -2.67 6.84
CA ASP A 622 52.74 -2.00 7.15
C ASP A 622 52.60 -1.79 8.66
N ASP A 623 51.97 -0.69 9.07
CA ASP A 623 51.46 -0.58 10.44
C ASP A 623 50.17 -1.40 10.52
N TRP A 624 50.28 -2.62 11.04
CA TRP A 624 49.19 -3.58 11.03
C TRP A 624 47.94 -3.05 11.76
N LYS A 625 48.10 -2.32 12.86
CA LYS A 625 46.96 -1.78 13.63
C LYS A 625 46.31 -0.61 12.90
N ALA A 626 47.10 0.23 12.25
CA ALA A 626 46.55 1.27 11.37
C ALA A 626 45.82 0.65 10.17
N ALA A 627 46.37 -0.43 9.61
CA ALA A 627 45.77 -1.17 8.51
C ALA A 627 44.40 -1.75 8.86
N ALA A 628 44.26 -2.40 10.03
CA ALA A 628 42.97 -2.89 10.52
C ALA A 628 41.93 -1.77 10.69
N ARG A 629 42.32 -0.64 11.29
CA ARG A 629 41.40 0.52 11.46
C ARG A 629 40.97 1.17 10.15
N GLN A 630 41.71 0.94 9.07
CA GLN A 630 41.44 1.52 7.76
C GLN A 630 40.76 0.53 6.80
N THR A 631 40.51 -0.70 7.25
CA THR A 631 39.89 -1.74 6.42
C THR A 631 38.41 -1.86 6.78
N PRO A 632 37.49 -1.44 5.90
CA PRO A 632 36.06 -1.52 6.17
C PRO A 632 35.53 -2.94 6.00
N ALA A 633 34.37 -3.22 6.59
CA ALA A 633 33.66 -4.49 6.47
C ALA A 633 32.16 -4.28 6.26
N LEU A 634 31.51 -5.26 5.64
CA LEU A 634 30.04 -5.36 5.59
C LEU A 634 29.65 -6.70 6.24
N VAL A 635 29.01 -6.64 7.41
CA VAL A 635 28.69 -7.81 8.25
C VAL A 635 27.24 -7.68 8.71
N ALA A 636 26.41 -8.70 8.48
CA ALA A 636 24.97 -8.71 8.75
C ALA A 636 24.20 -7.45 8.28
N GLY A 637 24.60 -6.91 7.13
CA GLY A 637 23.91 -5.79 6.45
C GLY A 637 24.32 -4.43 6.98
N GLN A 638 25.19 -4.45 7.99
CA GLN A 638 25.72 -3.29 8.65
C GLN A 638 27.13 -3.03 8.12
N TYR A 639 27.33 -1.80 7.67
CA TYR A 639 28.63 -1.32 7.25
C TYR A 639 29.44 -0.89 8.47
N PHE A 640 30.70 -1.32 8.50
CA PHE A 640 31.69 -0.97 9.49
C PHE A 640 32.82 -0.23 8.79
N ASP A 641 33.02 1.03 9.16
CA ASP A 641 34.16 1.82 8.71
C ASP A 641 35.49 1.24 9.25
N GLN A 642 35.46 0.70 10.47
CA GLN A 642 36.54 -0.01 11.13
C GLN A 642 35.98 -1.08 12.08
N PRO A 643 36.78 -2.06 12.52
CA PRO A 643 36.33 -3.03 13.52
C PRO A 643 36.05 -2.36 14.87
N THR A 644 35.05 -2.88 15.58
CA THR A 644 34.70 -2.48 16.96
C THR A 644 35.89 -2.65 17.90
N GLU A 645 36.63 -3.74 17.74
CA GLU A 645 37.85 -4.01 18.50
C GLU A 645 38.91 -4.68 17.61
N ILE A 646 40.19 -4.47 17.93
CA ILE A 646 41.30 -5.10 17.22
C ILE A 646 42.04 -6.01 18.19
N ASP A 647 42.12 -7.29 17.86
CA ASP A 647 42.87 -8.29 18.60
C ASP A 647 44.16 -8.68 17.87
N ASP A 648 45.30 -8.42 18.51
CA ASP A 648 46.62 -8.74 17.97
C ASP A 648 47.11 -10.08 18.56
N LYS A 649 46.86 -11.16 17.80
CA LYS A 649 47.24 -12.52 18.20
C LYS A 649 48.72 -12.84 17.87
N GLY A 650 49.55 -11.83 17.61
CA GLY A 650 50.99 -11.97 17.33
C GLY A 650 51.26 -12.80 16.08
N VAL A 651 51.84 -14.00 16.23
CA VAL A 651 52.08 -14.93 15.11
C VAL A 651 50.75 -15.36 14.44
N GLY A 652 49.64 -15.30 15.18
CA GLY A 652 48.29 -15.56 14.66
C GLY A 652 47.74 -14.47 13.73
N GLY A 653 48.46 -13.36 13.56
CA GLY A 653 48.03 -12.19 12.78
C GLY A 653 47.10 -11.27 13.55
N LEU A 654 46.68 -10.19 12.89
CA LEU A 654 45.78 -9.19 13.43
C LEU A 654 44.33 -9.51 13.08
N TRP A 655 43.43 -9.42 14.04
CA TRP A 655 42.01 -9.73 13.91
C TRP A 655 41.16 -8.50 14.22
N GLY A 656 40.11 -8.30 13.45
CA GLY A 656 39.05 -7.33 13.74
C GLY A 656 37.86 -8.06 14.37
N LEU A 657 37.30 -7.47 15.40
CA LEU A 657 36.06 -7.89 16.06
C LEU A 657 34.98 -6.85 15.72
N PHE A 658 33.80 -7.31 15.35
CA PHE A 658 32.67 -6.51 14.88
C PHE A 658 31.45 -6.87 15.71
N ASP A 659 30.98 -5.94 16.53
CA ASP A 659 29.70 -6.07 17.22
C ASP A 659 28.61 -5.58 16.29
N VAL A 660 27.85 -6.53 15.74
CA VAL A 660 26.80 -6.26 14.76
C VAL A 660 25.47 -6.23 15.46
N SER A 661 24.72 -5.13 15.31
CA SER A 661 23.43 -4.98 15.99
C SER A 661 22.48 -6.09 15.56
N ASP A 662 21.72 -6.65 16.50
CA ASP A 662 20.64 -7.59 16.18
C ASP A 662 19.42 -6.85 15.58
N GLU A 663 19.41 -5.50 15.62
CA GLU A 663 18.41 -4.67 14.94
C GLU A 663 18.75 -4.46 13.45
N PRO A 664 17.77 -4.57 12.54
CA PRO A 664 18.02 -4.43 11.11
C PRO A 664 18.32 -2.97 10.74
N ALA A 665 19.58 -2.70 10.38
CA ALA A 665 19.96 -1.46 9.72
C ALA A 665 19.83 -1.61 8.20
N THR A 666 19.13 -0.68 7.56
CA THR A 666 19.12 -0.57 6.10
C THR A 666 20.36 0.19 5.63
N MET A 667 21.18 -0.42 4.77
CA MET A 667 22.07 0.34 3.90
C MET A 667 21.24 1.37 3.12
N PRO A 668 21.71 2.61 2.92
CA PRO A 668 21.03 3.59 2.07
C PRO A 668 20.83 3.01 0.67
N SER A 669 19.59 3.01 0.18
CA SER A 669 19.32 2.59 -1.20
C SER A 669 19.93 3.62 -2.15
N LEU A 670 21.09 3.30 -2.72
CA LEU A 670 21.79 4.06 -3.77
C LEU A 670 20.94 4.30 -5.04
N VAL A 671 19.84 3.56 -5.17
CA VAL A 671 18.96 3.60 -6.34
C VAL A 671 17.55 3.85 -5.84
N THR A 672 17.00 5.00 -6.21
CA THR A 672 15.59 5.29 -6.02
C THR A 672 14.86 5.01 -7.32
N ARG A 673 13.79 4.21 -7.27
CA ARG A 673 12.98 3.91 -8.46
C ARG A 673 11.52 4.21 -8.20
N ALA A 674 10.85 4.64 -9.25
CA ALA A 674 9.40 4.74 -9.26
C ALA A 674 8.88 4.29 -10.62
N ALA A 675 7.81 3.50 -10.61
CA ALA A 675 7.05 3.15 -11.81
C ALA A 675 5.66 3.79 -11.71
N GLY A 676 5.18 4.32 -12.82
CA GLY A 676 3.86 4.89 -12.94
C GLY A 676 3.23 4.58 -14.29
N PRO A 677 2.10 5.22 -14.58
CA PRO A 677 1.29 4.85 -15.73
C PRO A 677 2.02 5.09 -17.06
N ASN A 678 1.52 4.44 -18.11
CA ASN A 678 1.99 4.62 -19.50
C ASN A 678 3.48 4.31 -19.71
N ASP A 679 4.00 3.33 -18.95
CA ASP A 679 5.42 2.96 -18.92
C ASP A 679 6.34 4.12 -18.55
N CYS A 680 5.89 5.00 -17.66
CA CYS A 680 6.75 5.99 -17.04
C CYS A 680 7.52 5.35 -15.89
N SER A 681 8.84 5.26 -16.05
CA SER A 681 9.75 4.73 -15.04
C SER A 681 10.83 5.76 -14.79
N TYR A 682 11.08 6.02 -13.51
CA TYR A 682 12.22 6.82 -13.04
C TYR A 682 13.22 5.92 -12.34
N CYS A 683 14.50 6.06 -12.68
CA CYS A 683 15.61 5.48 -11.94
C CYS A 683 16.62 6.57 -11.63
N LEU A 684 16.63 7.00 -10.37
CA LEU A 684 17.52 8.02 -9.84
C LEU A 684 18.63 7.36 -9.02
N ILE A 685 19.86 7.75 -9.30
CA ILE A 685 21.06 7.33 -8.60
C ILE A 685 21.80 8.60 -8.18
N ASP A 686 21.85 8.86 -6.88
CA ASP A 686 22.47 10.06 -6.29
C ASP A 686 23.74 9.67 -5.51
N ASP A 687 24.45 10.69 -5.00
CA ASP A 687 25.70 10.57 -4.27
C ASP A 687 25.57 9.86 -2.91
N PHE A 688 26.70 9.42 -2.37
CA PHE A 688 26.78 8.62 -1.15
C PHE A 688 27.25 9.49 0.03
N PRO A 689 26.83 9.20 1.28
CA PRO A 689 27.49 9.75 2.46
C PRO A 689 29.00 9.47 2.38
N THR A 690 29.83 10.45 2.71
CA THR A 690 31.28 10.29 2.57
C THR A 690 31.79 9.31 3.62
N GLU A 691 31.97 8.04 3.25
CA GLU A 691 32.56 7.04 4.13
C GLU A 691 34.09 7.13 4.09
N PRO A 692 34.77 7.40 5.24
CA PRO A 692 36.21 7.66 5.27
C PRO A 692 37.07 6.54 4.68
N ASN A 693 36.53 5.32 4.66
CA ASN A 693 37.26 4.10 4.32
C ASN A 693 36.85 3.41 3.03
N VAL A 694 35.85 3.92 2.30
CA VAL A 694 35.51 3.50 0.93
C VAL A 694 36.17 4.48 -0.02
N THR A 695 36.92 3.98 -1.00
CA THR A 695 37.57 4.82 -2.03
C THR A 695 36.80 4.83 -3.34
N GLN A 696 35.92 3.85 -3.57
CA GLN A 696 35.17 3.69 -4.81
C GLN A 696 33.87 2.89 -4.59
N VAL A 697 32.82 3.28 -5.30
CA VAL A 697 31.51 2.66 -5.30
C VAL A 697 31.24 2.11 -6.71
N ASN A 698 31.04 0.80 -6.79
CA ASN A 698 30.66 0.08 -8.00
C ASN A 698 29.17 -0.27 -7.90
N LEU A 699 28.37 0.33 -8.78
CA LEU A 699 26.94 0.15 -8.82
C LEU A 699 26.54 -0.60 -10.09
N THR A 700 25.71 -1.63 -9.96
CA THR A 700 24.95 -2.16 -11.08
C THR A 700 23.46 -2.04 -10.76
N THR A 701 22.68 -1.49 -11.69
CA THR A 701 21.23 -1.31 -11.56
C THR A 701 20.54 -1.71 -12.86
N THR A 702 19.24 -2.01 -12.81
CA THR A 702 18.44 -2.37 -13.98
C THR A 702 17.21 -1.48 -14.07
N MET A 703 16.77 -1.18 -15.28
CA MET A 703 15.48 -0.54 -15.51
C MET A 703 14.71 -1.35 -16.54
N THR A 704 13.47 -1.71 -16.20
CA THR A 704 12.57 -2.43 -17.11
C THR A 704 11.89 -1.41 -18.02
N VAL A 705 12.02 -1.63 -19.32
CA VAL A 705 11.35 -0.86 -20.37
C VAL A 705 10.17 -1.68 -20.89
N GLY A 706 8.96 -1.10 -20.88
CA GLY A 706 7.73 -1.73 -21.35
C GLY A 706 7.63 -1.83 -22.86
N GLU A 707 6.54 -2.44 -23.34
CA GLU A 707 6.26 -2.51 -24.77
C GLU A 707 5.68 -1.19 -25.27
N GLY A 708 6.18 -0.69 -26.40
CA GLY A 708 5.69 0.55 -27.02
C GLY A 708 6.19 1.82 -26.34
N THR A 709 7.21 1.73 -25.49
CA THR A 709 7.90 2.88 -24.90
C THR A 709 8.56 3.71 -26.01
N PRO A 710 8.24 5.00 -26.14
CA PRO A 710 8.73 5.81 -27.25
C PRO A 710 10.21 6.18 -27.10
N TYR A 711 10.69 6.43 -25.88
CA TYR A 711 12.08 6.79 -25.63
C TYR A 711 12.57 6.30 -24.26
N LEU A 712 13.84 5.90 -24.24
CA LEU A 712 14.66 5.71 -23.04
C LEU A 712 15.75 6.76 -23.06
N TYR A 713 15.98 7.45 -21.95
CA TYR A 713 17.12 8.36 -21.83
C TYR A 713 17.91 8.13 -20.54
N SER A 714 19.17 8.55 -20.55
CA SER A 714 20.00 8.62 -19.36
C SER A 714 20.96 9.80 -19.41
N VAL A 715 21.24 10.40 -18.26
CA VAL A 715 22.15 11.54 -18.12
C VAL A 715 22.89 11.50 -16.79
N ILE A 716 24.17 11.89 -16.82
CA ILE A 716 25.00 12.07 -15.63
C ILE A 716 25.41 13.54 -15.49
N THR A 717 25.17 14.08 -14.31
CA THR A 717 25.64 15.41 -13.87
C THR A 717 26.36 15.34 -12.53
N ARG A 718 27.07 16.42 -12.14
CA ARG A 718 27.74 16.52 -10.84
C ARG A 718 26.73 16.54 -9.69
N ASN A 719 25.55 17.13 -9.85
CA ASN A 719 24.46 17.11 -8.87
C ASN A 719 23.19 17.70 -9.50
N GLY A 720 22.11 17.83 -8.72
CA GLY A 720 20.83 18.41 -9.14
C GLY A 720 20.85 19.90 -9.50
N GLU A 721 21.93 20.63 -9.22
CA GLU A 721 22.07 22.06 -9.51
C GLU A 721 23.13 22.36 -10.59
N SER A 722 23.86 21.36 -11.05
CA SER A 722 24.98 21.48 -11.98
C SER A 722 24.77 20.64 -13.25
N THR A 723 25.28 21.13 -14.37
CA THR A 723 25.29 20.39 -15.66
C THR A 723 26.69 19.87 -16.02
N GLU A 724 27.66 20.13 -15.15
CA GLU A 724 29.02 19.63 -15.30
C GLU A 724 29.05 18.11 -15.15
N PHE A 725 29.96 17.46 -15.87
CA PHE A 725 30.18 16.04 -15.71
C PHE A 725 31.01 15.80 -14.43
N PRO A 726 30.62 14.85 -13.57
CA PRO A 726 31.41 14.51 -12.39
C PRO A 726 32.67 13.75 -12.83
N GLU A 727 33.82 14.42 -12.73
CA GLU A 727 35.10 13.81 -13.11
C GLU A 727 35.35 12.54 -12.29
N GLY A 728 35.76 11.47 -12.99
CA GLY A 728 36.03 10.17 -12.37
C GLY A 728 34.85 9.19 -12.38
N VAL A 729 33.61 9.64 -12.60
CA VAL A 729 32.45 8.74 -12.74
C VAL A 729 32.48 8.05 -14.10
N VAL A 730 32.36 6.73 -14.11
CA VAL A 730 32.27 5.92 -15.33
C VAL A 730 30.96 5.15 -15.36
N MET A 731 30.16 5.36 -16.40
CA MET A 731 28.92 4.63 -16.65
C MET A 731 28.93 3.95 -18.01
N THR A 732 28.36 2.75 -18.06
CA THR A 732 27.99 2.06 -19.30
C THR A 732 26.56 1.52 -19.19
N LEU A 733 25.83 1.48 -20.31
CA LEU A 733 24.51 0.83 -20.39
C LEU A 733 24.54 -0.37 -21.34
N GLN A 734 23.73 -1.38 -21.04
CA GLN A 734 23.48 -2.53 -21.90
C GLN A 734 21.98 -2.70 -22.14
N ASP A 735 21.61 -2.99 -23.38
CA ASP A 735 20.24 -3.39 -23.72
C ASP A 735 19.94 -4.85 -23.28
N PRO A 736 18.68 -5.31 -23.39
CA PRO A 736 18.31 -6.68 -23.01
C PRO A 736 19.01 -7.81 -23.80
N ASP A 737 19.63 -7.51 -24.94
CA ASP A 737 20.42 -8.47 -25.72
C ASP A 737 21.91 -8.50 -25.33
N GLY A 738 22.32 -7.60 -24.42
CA GLY A 738 23.70 -7.44 -23.98
C GLY A 738 24.53 -6.53 -24.90
N ASN A 739 23.91 -5.73 -25.77
CA ASN A 739 24.66 -4.74 -26.55
C ASN A 739 25.02 -3.55 -25.67
N THR A 740 26.32 -3.25 -25.57
CA THR A 740 26.84 -2.15 -24.76
C THR A 740 26.83 -0.82 -25.51
N TYR A 741 26.39 0.24 -24.83
CA TYR A 741 26.46 1.63 -25.23
C TYR A 741 27.71 2.25 -24.59
N ASP A 742 28.84 2.24 -25.31
CA ASP A 742 30.16 2.66 -24.81
C ASP A 742 30.94 3.56 -25.78
N ARG A 743 30.28 4.05 -26.83
CA ARG A 743 30.87 4.93 -27.85
C ARG A 743 29.89 6.00 -28.28
N ALA A 744 30.42 7.10 -28.80
CA ALA A 744 29.58 8.18 -29.32
C ALA A 744 28.80 7.71 -30.58
N VAL A 745 27.50 7.99 -30.60
CA VAL A 745 26.58 7.65 -31.70
C VAL A 745 25.63 8.83 -31.89
N GLU A 746 25.36 9.19 -33.14
CA GLU A 746 24.36 10.21 -33.50
C GLU A 746 23.69 9.80 -34.80
N ASP A 747 22.48 9.23 -34.69
CA ASP A 747 21.64 8.91 -35.84
C ASP A 747 20.15 9.13 -35.53
N ALA A 748 19.27 8.70 -36.43
CA ALA A 748 17.82 8.93 -36.34
C ALA A 748 17.14 8.22 -35.16
N ASN A 749 17.77 7.19 -34.59
CA ASN A 749 17.19 6.34 -33.54
C ASN A 749 17.98 6.39 -32.23
N GLN A 750 19.27 6.77 -32.25
CA GLN A 750 20.11 6.77 -31.07
C GLN A 750 21.01 8.00 -30.99
N PHE A 751 21.17 8.52 -29.78
CA PHE A 751 22.14 9.54 -29.42
C PHE A 751 22.93 9.09 -28.19
N VAL A 752 24.24 9.03 -28.29
CA VAL A 752 25.15 8.67 -27.20
C VAL A 752 26.27 9.70 -27.14
N LEU A 753 26.35 10.40 -26.03
CA LEU A 753 27.43 11.35 -25.72
C LEU A 753 28.36 10.72 -24.68
N MET A 754 29.65 10.75 -24.96
CA MET A 754 30.69 10.24 -24.06
C MET A 754 31.43 11.38 -23.36
N SER A 755 31.84 11.15 -22.11
CA SER A 755 32.82 11.95 -21.38
C SER A 755 33.97 11.04 -20.96
N GLY A 756 35.10 11.11 -21.67
CA GLY A 756 36.15 10.09 -21.56
C GLY A 756 35.61 8.71 -21.92
N SER A 757 35.71 7.75 -20.98
CA SER A 757 35.18 6.39 -21.11
C SER A 757 33.75 6.22 -20.56
N SER A 758 33.11 7.29 -20.11
CA SER A 758 31.79 7.26 -19.47
C SER A 758 30.69 7.69 -20.42
N VAL A 759 29.56 7.00 -20.41
CA VAL A 759 28.32 7.51 -21.02
C VAL A 759 27.86 8.70 -20.19
N ARG A 760 27.88 9.88 -20.83
CA ARG A 760 27.39 11.11 -20.22
C ARG A 760 25.90 11.31 -20.48
N CYS A 761 25.47 10.99 -21.69
CA CYS A 761 24.08 11.08 -22.09
C CYS A 761 23.75 9.98 -23.10
N LEU A 762 22.59 9.37 -22.95
CA LEU A 762 22.00 8.39 -23.86
C LEU A 762 20.56 8.79 -24.16
N ILE A 763 20.15 8.69 -25.42
CA ILE A 763 18.74 8.69 -25.84
C ILE A 763 18.56 7.58 -26.87
N VAL A 764 17.61 6.69 -26.62
CA VAL A 764 17.22 5.61 -27.54
C VAL A 764 15.75 5.77 -27.87
N LYS A 765 15.44 5.87 -29.16
CA LYS A 765 14.08 5.86 -29.68
C LYS A 765 13.58 4.43 -29.84
N ASP A 766 12.31 4.20 -29.50
CA ASP A 766 11.65 2.89 -29.53
C ASP A 766 12.55 1.82 -28.87
N PRO A 767 13.02 2.05 -27.62
CA PRO A 767 13.92 1.14 -26.93
C PRO A 767 13.34 -0.27 -26.86
N LYS A 768 14.24 -1.25 -26.92
CA LYS A 768 13.85 -2.65 -26.82
C LYS A 768 13.17 -2.91 -25.46
N PRO A 769 11.99 -3.54 -25.43
CA PRO A 769 11.35 -3.94 -24.19
C PRO A 769 12.20 -4.98 -23.44
N GLY A 770 12.23 -4.88 -22.11
CA GLY A 770 13.02 -5.73 -21.24
C GLY A 770 13.94 -4.95 -20.31
N ASP A 771 14.84 -5.66 -19.63
CA ASP A 771 15.72 -5.07 -18.62
C ASP A 771 16.97 -4.46 -19.25
N TRP A 772 17.09 -3.14 -19.15
CA TRP A 772 18.29 -2.40 -19.47
C TRP A 772 19.19 -2.34 -18.25
N THR A 773 20.47 -2.70 -18.40
CA THR A 773 21.42 -2.78 -17.29
C THR A 773 22.38 -1.60 -17.32
N MET A 774 22.49 -0.89 -16.20
CA MET A 774 23.45 0.19 -16.01
C MET A 774 24.57 -0.28 -15.08
N HIS A 775 25.81 -0.07 -15.49
CA HIS A 775 27.00 -0.25 -14.66
C HIS A 775 27.63 1.12 -14.41
N MET A 776 27.86 1.47 -13.15
CA MET A 776 28.52 2.70 -12.73
C MET A 776 29.69 2.40 -11.81
N ASN A 777 30.74 3.18 -11.96
CA ASN A 777 31.91 3.21 -11.10
C ASN A 777 32.13 4.66 -10.70
N VAL A 778 32.10 4.91 -9.39
CA VAL A 778 32.06 6.26 -8.81
C VAL A 778 33.17 6.36 -7.74
N PRO A 779 34.13 7.28 -7.85
CA PRO A 779 35.08 7.53 -6.78
C PRO A 779 34.39 8.07 -5.53
N SER A 780 34.88 7.71 -4.35
CA SER A 780 34.33 8.21 -3.08
C SER A 780 34.50 9.73 -2.95
N GLY A 781 33.50 10.40 -2.39
CA GLY A 781 33.48 11.86 -2.23
C GLY A 781 33.27 12.65 -3.53
N VAL A 782 32.88 11.98 -4.61
CA VAL A 782 32.43 12.64 -5.85
C VAL A 782 30.92 12.78 -5.81
N ASP A 783 30.44 14.02 -5.73
CA ASP A 783 29.04 14.33 -5.96
C ASP A 783 28.69 13.95 -7.40
N PHE A 784 27.62 13.17 -7.57
CA PHE A 784 27.08 12.85 -8.88
C PHE A 784 25.57 12.65 -8.78
N ARG A 785 24.91 12.82 -9.92
CA ARG A 785 23.51 12.48 -10.12
C ARG A 785 23.37 11.81 -11.47
N CYS A 786 22.77 10.62 -11.48
CA CYS A 786 22.44 9.90 -12.70
C CYS A 786 20.92 9.65 -12.74
N GLU A 787 20.31 10.12 -13.81
CA GLU A 787 18.91 9.86 -14.12
C GLU A 787 18.85 8.91 -15.32
N CYS A 788 18.01 7.90 -15.25
CA CYS A 788 17.76 6.98 -16.36
C CYS A 788 16.29 6.64 -16.36
N ASP A 789 15.55 7.17 -17.32
CA ASP A 789 14.10 7.19 -17.27
C ASP A 789 13.49 6.87 -18.64
N THR A 790 12.23 6.46 -18.62
CA THR A 790 11.42 6.26 -19.81
C THR A 790 10.46 7.42 -20.04
N VAL A 791 10.27 7.78 -21.31
CA VAL A 791 9.21 8.71 -21.70
C VAL A 791 7.90 7.93 -21.82
N PRO A 792 6.84 8.33 -21.11
CA PRO A 792 5.57 7.62 -21.19
C PRO A 792 4.96 7.64 -22.59
N ASN A 793 4.25 6.57 -22.97
CA ASN A 793 3.66 6.40 -24.29
C ASN A 793 2.29 7.11 -24.46
N ALA A 794 1.68 7.57 -23.37
CA ALA A 794 0.45 8.34 -23.33
C ALA A 794 0.43 9.26 -22.09
N ASP A 795 -0.42 10.29 -22.11
CA ASP A 795 -0.61 11.24 -21.01
C ASP A 795 0.71 11.68 -20.36
N VAL A 796 1.66 12.07 -21.22
CA VAL A 796 3.09 12.19 -20.91
C VAL A 796 3.35 12.99 -19.64
N PHE A 797 2.77 14.19 -19.55
CA PHE A 797 2.97 15.08 -18.41
C PHE A 797 2.39 14.51 -17.10
N ASP A 798 1.14 14.05 -17.13
CA ASP A 798 0.47 13.53 -15.93
C ASP A 798 1.15 12.25 -15.42
N SER A 799 1.58 11.40 -16.34
CA SER A 799 2.31 10.16 -16.03
C SER A 799 3.66 10.44 -15.39
N MET A 800 4.41 11.41 -15.91
CA MET A 800 5.69 11.84 -15.34
C MET A 800 5.51 12.47 -13.95
N VAL A 801 4.52 13.35 -13.78
CA VAL A 801 4.22 14.00 -12.49
C VAL A 801 3.79 12.98 -11.43
N GLU A 802 2.92 12.03 -11.79
CA GLU A 802 2.47 10.98 -10.87
C GLU A 802 3.63 10.08 -10.44
N THR A 803 4.45 9.66 -11.39
CA THR A 803 5.60 8.79 -11.11
C THR A 803 6.63 9.48 -10.24
N TRP A 804 6.85 10.79 -10.43
CA TRP A 804 7.75 11.57 -9.59
C TRP A 804 7.21 11.80 -8.17
N LYS A 805 5.90 12.01 -8.01
CA LYS A 805 5.26 12.04 -6.67
C LYS A 805 5.45 10.74 -5.92
N LYS A 806 5.42 9.60 -6.62
CA LYS A 806 5.76 8.30 -6.03
C LYS A 806 7.22 8.33 -5.58
N LEU A 807 8.16 8.71 -6.43
CA LEU A 807 9.60 8.79 -6.12
C LEU A 807 9.91 9.63 -4.85
N ALA A 808 9.33 10.83 -4.73
CA ALA A 808 9.59 11.77 -3.64
C ALA A 808 9.12 11.29 -2.25
N LYS A 809 8.20 10.31 -2.19
CA LYS A 809 7.66 9.76 -0.93
C LYS A 809 8.64 8.81 -0.23
N TRP A 810 9.71 8.37 -0.91
CA TRP A 810 10.62 7.30 -0.45
C TRP A 810 12.01 7.76 -0.01
N SER A 811 12.40 9.02 -0.27
CA SER A 811 13.80 9.43 -0.22
C SER A 811 14.13 10.53 0.81
N ASP A 812 13.32 10.71 1.87
CA ASP A 812 13.52 11.77 2.90
C ASP A 812 13.68 13.20 2.34
N ILE A 813 13.22 13.43 1.11
CA ILE A 813 13.13 14.76 0.50
C ILE A 813 11.94 15.45 1.18
N GLU A 814 12.22 16.44 2.04
CA GLU A 814 11.18 17.16 2.78
C GLU A 814 9.99 17.53 1.89
N SER A 815 8.77 17.26 2.36
CA SER A 815 7.50 17.67 1.75
C SER A 815 7.26 19.19 1.78
N ARG A 816 8.32 19.98 1.88
CA ARG A 816 8.33 21.42 2.08
C ARG A 816 9.17 22.17 1.04
N ASP A 817 9.22 21.69 -0.21
CA ASP A 817 9.63 22.59 -1.30
C ASP A 817 9.09 22.15 -2.67
N ILE A 818 7.89 22.61 -3.00
CA ILE A 818 7.40 22.62 -4.39
C ILE A 818 8.14 23.74 -5.20
N SER A 819 9.13 24.44 -4.61
CA SER A 819 9.72 25.67 -5.18
C SER A 819 11.21 25.66 -5.58
N ALA A 820 11.95 24.55 -5.49
CA ALA A 820 13.32 24.50 -6.05
C ALA A 820 13.70 23.11 -6.60
N GLY A 821 13.39 22.04 -5.86
CA GLY A 821 13.69 20.66 -6.26
C GLY A 821 12.87 20.15 -7.46
N GLN A 822 11.70 20.75 -7.75
CA GLN A 822 10.89 20.42 -8.93
C GLN A 822 11.59 20.77 -10.26
N VAL A 823 12.61 21.63 -10.23
CA VAL A 823 13.40 22.00 -11.41
C VAL A 823 14.49 20.96 -11.68
N ALA A 824 14.98 20.21 -10.69
CA ALA A 824 16.06 19.23 -10.84
C ALA A 824 15.68 17.99 -11.66
N ALA A 825 14.46 17.47 -11.51
CA ALA A 825 13.95 16.40 -12.38
C ALA A 825 13.65 16.87 -13.83
N PHE A 826 13.55 18.19 -14.04
CA PHE A 826 13.53 18.79 -15.38
C PHE A 826 14.94 19.05 -15.93
N LEU A 827 15.99 19.05 -15.09
CA LEU A 827 17.36 19.47 -15.43
C LEU A 827 18.20 18.39 -16.13
N GLY A 828 17.87 17.11 -15.98
CA GLY A 828 18.58 16.02 -16.66
C GLY A 828 18.62 16.19 -18.18
N VAL A 829 17.54 16.68 -18.78
CA VAL A 829 17.48 16.92 -20.23
C VAL A 829 17.96 18.34 -20.62
N SER A 830 18.05 19.28 -19.66
CA SER A 830 18.62 20.62 -19.87
C SER A 830 20.15 20.60 -19.97
N ALA A 831 20.81 19.68 -19.25
CA ALA A 831 22.27 19.59 -19.17
C ALA A 831 22.92 19.38 -20.54
N ILE A 832 22.31 18.56 -21.41
CA ILE A 832 22.81 18.20 -22.75
C ILE A 832 23.03 19.46 -23.63
N THR A 833 22.22 20.50 -23.46
CA THR A 833 22.26 21.72 -24.27
C THR A 833 23.48 22.62 -24.01
N LEU A 834 24.07 22.57 -22.82
CA LEU A 834 25.19 23.43 -22.43
C LEU A 834 26.57 22.87 -22.85
N LEU A 835 26.62 21.64 -23.37
CA LEU A 835 27.86 20.85 -23.38
C LEU A 835 28.45 20.55 -24.75
N VAL A 836 27.80 20.97 -25.85
CA VAL A 836 28.29 20.67 -27.21
C VAL A 836 28.69 21.95 -27.96
N PRO A 837 29.99 22.26 -28.05
CA PRO A 837 30.47 23.36 -28.89
C PRO A 837 30.44 22.95 -30.38
N PHE A 838 29.39 23.38 -31.11
CA PHE A 838 29.18 23.37 -32.58
C PHE A 838 28.95 22.01 -33.31
N PRO A 839 28.29 21.96 -34.49
CA PRO A 839 27.34 22.88 -35.14
C PRO A 839 25.98 22.16 -35.35
N LEU A 840 25.18 22.00 -34.30
CA LEU A 840 23.80 21.50 -34.44
C LEU A 840 22.88 22.58 -35.03
N GLY A 841 22.02 22.18 -35.96
CA GLY A 841 21.05 23.07 -36.61
C GLY A 841 20.09 23.72 -35.61
N ILE A 842 19.68 24.95 -35.89
CA ILE A 842 18.80 25.79 -35.04
C ILE A 842 17.51 25.05 -34.65
N ALA A 843 17.01 24.17 -35.53
CA ALA A 843 15.84 23.33 -35.30
C ALA A 843 15.97 22.35 -34.13
N THR A 844 17.13 21.71 -33.99
CA THR A 844 17.40 20.73 -32.92
C THR A 844 17.61 21.43 -31.58
N ARG A 845 18.22 22.62 -31.58
CA ARG A 845 18.37 23.47 -30.38
C ARG A 845 17.04 24.01 -29.86
N ALA A 846 16.18 24.49 -30.76
CA ALA A 846 14.87 25.01 -30.42
C ALA A 846 13.95 23.90 -29.87
N LEU A 847 14.07 22.68 -30.38
CA LEU A 847 13.36 21.52 -29.84
C LEU A 847 13.81 21.18 -28.42
N ILE A 848 15.12 21.08 -28.19
CA ILE A 848 15.65 20.72 -26.86
C ILE A 848 15.24 21.81 -25.86
N LEU A 849 15.34 23.10 -26.21
CA LEU A 849 14.82 24.20 -25.37
C LEU A 849 13.31 24.11 -25.07
N ALA A 850 12.49 23.76 -26.06
CA ALA A 850 11.04 23.66 -25.89
C ALA A 850 10.59 22.43 -25.07
N VAL A 851 11.40 21.37 -25.08
CA VAL A 851 11.14 20.13 -24.32
C VAL A 851 11.81 20.16 -22.94
N THR A 852 12.90 20.91 -22.75
CA THR A 852 13.81 20.70 -21.62
C THR A 852 14.18 21.95 -20.81
N GLY A 853 13.70 23.15 -21.11
CA GLY A 853 14.00 24.25 -20.19
C GLY A 853 13.40 25.62 -20.48
N VAL A 854 12.56 26.09 -19.56
CA VAL A 854 12.65 27.48 -19.06
C VAL A 854 12.15 27.56 -17.60
N GLY A 855 12.66 26.67 -16.74
CA GLY A 855 12.35 26.68 -15.30
C GLY A 855 13.19 27.65 -14.45
N TRP A 856 14.26 28.24 -14.99
CA TRP A 856 15.17 29.06 -14.17
C TRP A 856 15.09 30.57 -14.47
N LEU A 857 15.00 31.00 -15.73
CA LEU A 857 15.09 32.42 -16.08
C LEU A 857 13.84 33.25 -15.75
N GLY A 858 12.67 32.60 -15.59
CA GLY A 858 11.42 33.26 -15.19
C GLY A 858 11.12 33.21 -13.68
N PHE A 859 11.83 32.39 -12.92
CA PHE A 859 11.50 32.09 -11.52
C PHE A 859 12.30 32.92 -10.52
N SER A 860 13.41 33.53 -10.94
CA SER A 860 14.22 34.37 -10.07
C SER A 860 13.63 35.76 -9.81
N ASN A 861 12.45 36.11 -10.35
CA ASN A 861 11.82 37.40 -10.12
C ASN A 861 10.28 37.35 -10.17
N SER A 862 9.67 37.42 -8.97
CA SER A 862 8.32 37.95 -8.65
C SER A 862 7.05 37.18 -9.10
N GLY A 863 6.26 36.72 -8.12
CA GLY A 863 4.84 36.36 -8.32
C GLY A 863 4.22 35.54 -7.18
N SER A 864 2.90 35.65 -6.96
CA SER A 864 2.13 34.86 -5.98
C SER A 864 1.89 33.42 -6.44
N MET A 865 1.48 32.52 -5.54
CA MET A 865 1.21 31.09 -5.82
C MET A 865 0.26 30.83 -7.02
N ASP A 866 -0.66 31.77 -7.31
CA ASP A 866 -1.59 31.67 -8.45
C ASP A 866 -0.95 31.99 -9.81
N SER A 867 0.12 32.81 -9.86
CA SER A 867 0.85 33.03 -11.12
C SER A 867 1.71 31.82 -11.48
N VAL A 868 2.26 31.14 -10.47
CA VAL A 868 3.07 29.93 -10.66
C VAL A 868 2.24 28.76 -11.20
N SER A 869 1.04 28.53 -10.63
CA SER A 869 0.15 27.43 -11.09
C SER A 869 -0.36 27.62 -12.53
N ARG A 870 -0.63 28.87 -12.94
CA ARG A 870 -1.06 29.18 -14.32
C ARG A 870 0.07 29.00 -15.34
N ASN A 871 1.31 29.35 -14.98
CA ASN A 871 2.48 29.12 -15.82
C ASN A 871 2.71 27.63 -16.10
N MET A 872 2.48 26.77 -15.10
CA MET A 872 2.66 25.33 -15.23
C MET A 872 1.62 24.68 -16.16
N ALA A 873 0.36 25.12 -16.11
CA ALA A 873 -0.69 24.61 -17.00
C ALA A 873 -0.45 24.96 -18.47
N GLU A 874 0.08 26.14 -18.76
CA GLU A 874 0.37 26.59 -20.13
C GLU A 874 1.60 25.89 -20.74
N ALA A 875 2.66 25.71 -19.94
CA ALA A 875 3.86 24.96 -20.35
C ALA A 875 3.54 23.47 -20.61
N ALA A 876 2.75 22.84 -19.73
CA ALA A 876 2.30 21.46 -19.90
C ALA A 876 1.48 21.26 -21.19
N GLY A 877 0.65 22.23 -21.56
CA GLY A 877 -0.17 22.18 -22.77
C GLY A 877 0.62 22.30 -24.08
N ILE A 878 1.76 23.00 -24.08
CA ILE A 878 2.66 23.11 -25.23
C ILE A 878 3.51 21.85 -25.35
N LEU A 879 4.07 21.37 -24.22
CA LEU A 879 4.89 20.17 -24.15
C LEU A 879 4.10 18.92 -24.57
N SER A 880 2.87 18.76 -24.08
CA SER A 880 1.98 17.64 -24.44
C SER A 880 1.69 17.59 -25.95
N LYS A 881 1.54 18.74 -26.61
CA LYS A 881 1.27 18.80 -28.06
C LYS A 881 2.53 18.50 -28.88
N VAL A 882 3.68 19.06 -28.51
CA VAL A 882 4.97 18.78 -29.17
C VAL A 882 5.31 17.29 -29.08
N MET A 883 5.10 16.67 -27.91
CA MET A 883 5.35 15.24 -27.70
C MET A 883 4.35 14.35 -28.47
N LYS A 884 3.06 14.72 -28.53
CA LYS A 884 2.07 14.01 -29.37
C LYS A 884 2.43 14.08 -30.87
N ASP A 885 2.87 15.23 -31.35
CA ASP A 885 3.23 15.41 -32.76
C ASP A 885 4.57 14.69 -33.08
N LEU A 886 5.53 14.68 -32.15
CA LEU A 886 6.76 13.86 -32.23
C LEU A 886 6.46 12.36 -32.29
N GLN A 887 5.48 11.90 -31.52
CA GLN A 887 5.04 10.51 -31.50
C GLN A 887 4.35 10.13 -32.82
N ALA A 888 3.53 11.03 -33.38
CA ALA A 888 2.78 10.78 -34.61
C ALA A 888 3.62 10.91 -35.90
N GLU A 889 4.59 11.84 -35.93
CA GLU A 889 5.28 12.24 -37.17
C GLU A 889 6.81 12.17 -37.08
N GLY A 890 7.36 11.71 -35.96
CA GLY A 890 8.81 11.64 -35.70
C GLY A 890 9.48 13.02 -35.63
N PHE A 891 10.81 13.07 -35.75
CA PHE A 891 11.57 14.34 -35.76
C PHE A 891 11.18 15.29 -36.93
N SER A 892 10.35 14.86 -37.88
CA SER A 892 9.81 15.73 -38.95
C SER A 892 8.73 16.70 -38.46
N ALA A 893 8.00 16.34 -37.40
CA ALA A 893 7.00 17.19 -36.72
C ALA A 893 7.59 18.56 -36.32
N LEU A 894 8.89 18.56 -36.02
CA LEU A 894 9.66 19.69 -35.54
C LEU A 894 9.79 20.81 -36.55
N GLN A 895 9.75 20.49 -37.85
CA GLN A 895 9.76 21.49 -38.90
C GLN A 895 8.52 22.40 -38.85
N LYS A 896 7.38 21.90 -38.32
CA LYS A 896 6.15 22.69 -38.15
C LYS A 896 6.31 23.75 -37.05
N TYR A 897 6.93 23.37 -35.94
CA TYR A 897 7.24 24.27 -34.82
C TYR A 897 8.36 25.26 -35.16
N VAL A 898 9.36 24.83 -35.94
CA VAL A 898 10.39 25.69 -36.53
C VAL A 898 9.82 26.68 -37.55
N TYR A 899 8.84 26.28 -38.35
CA TYR A 899 8.11 27.17 -39.26
C TYR A 899 7.25 28.20 -38.49
N LEU A 900 6.63 27.79 -37.39
CA LEU A 900 5.84 28.64 -36.48
C LEU A 900 6.68 29.69 -35.75
N VAL A 901 7.85 29.32 -35.22
CA VAL A 901 8.74 30.21 -34.46
C VAL A 901 9.65 31.03 -35.38
N GLY A 902 10.12 30.46 -36.49
CA GLY A 902 11.13 31.06 -37.37
C GLY A 902 10.59 32.03 -38.43
N LYS A 903 9.28 32.06 -38.71
CA LYS A 903 8.64 33.10 -39.57
C LYS A 903 7.85 34.13 -38.78
N ASN A 904 7.41 33.81 -37.56
CA ASN A 904 6.44 34.61 -36.80
C ASN A 904 6.98 35.16 -35.47
N ILE A 905 8.29 35.32 -35.31
CA ILE A 905 8.87 36.10 -34.20
C ILE A 905 10.04 36.88 -34.79
N SER A 906 9.92 38.20 -34.81
CA SER A 906 10.97 39.08 -35.30
C SER A 906 12.12 39.20 -34.30
N TYR A 907 13.26 39.70 -34.78
CA TYR A 907 14.39 40.00 -33.91
C TYR A 907 14.01 41.04 -32.84
N GLU A 908 13.17 42.00 -33.22
CA GLU A 908 12.65 43.07 -32.39
C GLU A 908 11.72 42.51 -31.29
N GLU A 909 10.82 41.58 -31.62
CA GLU A 909 9.96 40.89 -30.65
C GLU A 909 10.80 40.09 -29.63
N TYR A 910 11.87 39.44 -30.10
CA TYR A 910 12.84 38.76 -29.24
C TYR A 910 13.58 39.72 -28.30
N GLN A 911 13.95 40.92 -28.74
CA GLN A 911 14.57 41.92 -27.87
C GLN A 911 13.63 42.38 -26.74
N VAL A 912 12.32 42.45 -27.01
CA VAL A 912 11.33 42.76 -25.97
C VAL A 912 11.28 41.62 -24.94
N ILE A 913 11.31 40.37 -25.37
CA ILE A 913 11.38 39.23 -24.45
C ILE A 913 12.66 39.23 -23.62
N LEU A 914 13.82 39.56 -24.20
CA LEU A 914 15.07 39.68 -23.43
C LEU A 914 14.99 40.75 -22.33
N LYS A 915 14.21 41.81 -22.55
CA LYS A 915 13.97 42.87 -21.57
C LYS A 915 12.92 42.48 -20.51
N TYR A 916 12.02 41.56 -20.84
CA TYR A 916 10.95 41.07 -19.97
C TYR A 916 10.90 39.53 -19.96
N PRO A 917 11.97 38.84 -19.51
CA PRO A 917 12.13 37.40 -19.68
C PRO A 917 11.06 36.58 -18.95
N ALA A 918 10.52 37.09 -17.83
CA ALA A 918 9.43 36.46 -17.08
C ALA A 918 8.12 36.36 -17.88
N ASN A 919 7.96 37.13 -18.96
CA ASN A 919 6.72 37.20 -19.73
C ASN A 919 6.69 36.20 -20.91
N LEU A 920 7.78 35.46 -21.17
CA LEU A 920 7.92 34.59 -22.36
C LEU A 920 6.78 33.56 -22.48
N PHE A 921 6.44 32.86 -21.40
CA PHE A 921 5.44 31.80 -21.47
C PHE A 921 4.01 32.33 -21.61
N HIS A 922 3.67 33.37 -20.85
CA HIS A 922 2.38 34.05 -21.00
C HIS A 922 2.21 34.59 -22.43
N TRP A 923 3.28 35.12 -23.01
CA TRP A 923 3.29 35.63 -24.38
C TRP A 923 3.14 34.51 -25.43
N LEU A 924 3.80 33.36 -25.25
CA LEU A 924 3.61 32.17 -26.09
C LEU A 924 2.21 31.56 -25.93
N GLY A 925 1.66 31.56 -24.71
CA GLY A 925 0.29 31.11 -24.42
C GLY A 925 -0.76 31.99 -25.10
N ILE A 926 -0.58 33.32 -25.07
CA ILE A 926 -1.40 34.29 -25.81
C ILE A 926 -1.28 34.04 -27.32
N HIS A 927 -0.07 33.86 -27.85
CA HIS A 927 0.14 33.58 -29.28
C HIS A 927 -0.61 32.32 -29.74
N ARG A 928 -0.55 31.24 -28.97
CA ARG A 928 -1.30 30.01 -29.25
C ARG A 928 -2.81 30.27 -29.26
N ARG A 929 -3.32 30.99 -28.26
CA ARG A 929 -4.76 31.27 -28.11
C ARG A 929 -5.30 32.13 -29.25
N VAL A 930 -4.52 33.13 -29.68
CA VAL A 930 -4.84 33.96 -30.85
C VAL A 930 -4.78 33.11 -32.13
N PHE A 931 -3.75 32.27 -32.29
CA PHE A 931 -3.60 31.40 -33.45
C PHE A 931 -4.78 30.44 -33.66
N GLN A 932 -5.23 29.75 -32.61
CA GLN A 932 -6.39 28.85 -32.64
C GLN A 932 -7.69 29.52 -33.11
N VAL A 933 -7.77 30.84 -32.96
CA VAL A 933 -8.93 31.62 -33.38
C VAL A 933 -8.80 32.04 -34.83
N VAL A 934 -7.62 32.51 -35.23
CA VAL A 934 -7.39 33.08 -36.57
C VAL A 934 -7.15 32.01 -37.63
N GLU A 935 -6.70 30.80 -37.29
CA GLU A 935 -6.47 29.71 -38.26
C GLU A 935 -7.77 29.24 -38.94
N HIS A 936 -8.92 29.53 -38.34
CA HIS A 936 -10.25 29.19 -38.86
C HIS A 936 -10.94 30.36 -39.58
N MET A 937 -10.29 31.52 -39.71
CA MET A 937 -10.82 32.69 -40.42
C MET A 937 -10.38 32.68 -41.88
N THR A 938 -11.32 32.93 -42.81
CA THR A 938 -11.07 32.89 -44.26
C THR A 938 -11.00 34.26 -44.92
N ASP A 939 -11.51 35.30 -44.27
CA ASP A 939 -11.38 36.69 -44.72
C ASP A 939 -10.07 37.28 -44.17
N ALA A 940 -9.19 37.73 -45.05
CA ALA A 940 -7.85 38.19 -44.69
C ALA A 940 -7.87 39.52 -43.90
N GLU A 941 -8.83 40.40 -44.17
CA GLU A 941 -8.93 41.70 -43.49
C GLU A 941 -9.58 41.52 -42.11
N GLU A 942 -10.60 40.64 -42.00
CA GLU A 942 -11.16 40.22 -40.71
C GLU A 942 -10.10 39.54 -39.85
N GLN A 943 -9.37 38.59 -40.45
CA GLN A 943 -8.33 37.84 -39.77
C GLN A 943 -7.26 38.77 -39.23
N ASN A 944 -6.82 39.78 -40.00
CA ASN A 944 -5.81 40.72 -39.57
C ASN A 944 -6.33 41.65 -38.45
N ALA A 945 -7.47 42.31 -38.67
CA ALA A 945 -8.02 43.27 -37.72
C ALA A 945 -8.40 42.64 -36.38
N VAL A 946 -9.11 41.50 -36.40
CA VAL A 946 -9.52 40.78 -35.18
C VAL A 946 -8.30 40.20 -34.46
N ARG A 947 -7.27 39.72 -35.19
CA ARG A 947 -6.01 39.24 -34.59
C ARG A 947 -5.35 40.31 -33.75
N HIS A 948 -5.13 41.51 -34.30
CA HIS A 948 -4.41 42.58 -33.63
C HIS A 948 -5.16 43.10 -32.40
N VAL A 949 -6.47 43.33 -32.51
CA VAL A 949 -7.31 43.77 -31.38
C VAL A 949 -7.35 42.72 -30.28
N TYR A 950 -7.58 41.46 -30.62
CA TYR A 950 -7.66 40.37 -29.65
C TYR A 950 -6.32 40.13 -28.95
N TRP A 951 -5.22 40.11 -29.72
CA TRP A 951 -3.88 39.91 -29.23
C TRP A 951 -3.45 41.02 -28.26
N GLN A 952 -3.63 42.30 -28.62
CA GLN A 952 -3.31 43.42 -27.74
C GLN A 952 -4.19 43.49 -26.49
N CYS A 953 -5.47 43.12 -26.61
CA CYS A 953 -6.37 43.02 -25.45
C CYS A 953 -5.86 42.00 -24.43
N LEU A 954 -5.48 40.80 -24.91
CA LEU A 954 -4.91 39.75 -24.07
C LEU A 954 -3.55 40.14 -23.46
N LEU A 955 -2.65 40.73 -24.26
CA LEU A 955 -1.34 41.17 -23.79
C LEU A 955 -1.46 42.18 -22.65
N LYS A 956 -2.35 43.18 -22.77
CA LYS A 956 -2.52 44.20 -21.73
C LYS A 956 -3.19 43.63 -20.47
N LYS A 957 -4.23 42.81 -20.61
CA LYS A 957 -4.90 42.16 -19.46
C LYS A 957 -3.95 41.26 -18.68
N ARG A 958 -3.10 40.49 -19.37
CA ARG A 958 -2.28 39.45 -18.75
C ARG A 958 -0.89 39.91 -18.35
N LEU A 959 -0.25 40.74 -19.17
CA LEU A 959 1.17 41.11 -19.04
C LEU A 959 1.38 42.60 -18.76
N GLY A 960 0.29 43.36 -18.68
CA GLY A 960 0.29 44.78 -18.40
C GLY A 960 0.59 45.63 -19.64
N GLU A 961 0.10 46.87 -19.61
CA GLU A 961 0.14 47.81 -20.72
C GLU A 961 1.55 48.09 -21.24
N LYS A 962 2.54 48.20 -20.35
CA LYS A 962 3.94 48.45 -20.74
C LYS A 962 4.52 47.35 -21.63
N PHE A 963 4.21 46.09 -21.34
CA PHE A 963 4.68 44.97 -22.15
C PHE A 963 3.90 44.87 -23.46
N ALA A 964 2.57 45.07 -23.40
CA ALA A 964 1.70 45.03 -24.57
C ALA A 964 2.09 46.07 -25.63
N VAL A 965 2.34 47.32 -25.22
CA VAL A 965 2.81 48.40 -26.09
C VAL A 965 4.18 48.06 -26.70
N ALA A 966 5.16 47.67 -25.87
CA ALA A 966 6.50 47.33 -26.35
C ALA A 966 6.48 46.17 -27.35
N MET A 967 5.65 45.16 -27.10
CA MET A 967 5.51 44.00 -27.97
C MET A 967 4.76 44.34 -29.27
N GLY A 968 3.75 45.21 -29.21
CA GLY A 968 3.07 45.73 -30.40
C GLY A 968 4.02 46.50 -31.30
N GLU A 969 4.76 47.46 -30.76
CA GLU A 969 5.77 48.23 -31.51
C GLU A 969 6.83 47.33 -32.15
N ALA A 970 7.29 46.31 -31.43
CA ALA A 970 8.27 45.35 -31.93
C ALA A 970 7.71 44.43 -33.03
N HIS A 971 6.42 44.09 -32.97
CA HIS A 971 5.72 43.32 -33.99
C HIS A 971 5.65 44.09 -35.32
N GLU A 972 5.28 45.37 -35.26
CA GLU A 972 5.20 46.25 -36.43
C GLU A 972 6.60 46.51 -37.05
N LEU A 973 7.60 46.78 -36.22
CA LEU A 973 8.98 47.02 -36.67
C LEU A 973 9.61 45.78 -37.33
N GLY A 974 9.30 44.61 -36.78
CA GLY A 974 9.88 43.35 -37.22
C GLY A 974 9.23 42.76 -38.47
N ARG A 975 8.05 43.27 -38.87
CA ARG A 975 7.28 42.77 -40.02
C ARG A 975 6.61 43.92 -40.76
N PRO A 976 7.38 44.76 -41.48
CA PRO A 976 6.80 45.88 -42.20
C PRO A 976 5.90 45.39 -43.34
N GLY A 977 4.60 45.70 -43.25
CA GLY A 977 3.61 45.66 -44.33
C GLY A 977 3.66 46.91 -45.22
N SER A 978 2.63 47.14 -46.04
CA SER A 978 2.48 48.42 -46.75
C SER A 978 2.17 49.56 -45.76
N ASP A 979 2.33 50.82 -46.16
CA ASP A 979 2.01 51.97 -45.29
C ASP A 979 0.55 51.94 -44.78
N ALA A 980 -0.37 51.43 -45.61
CA ALA A 980 -1.77 51.25 -45.25
C ALA A 980 -1.99 50.07 -44.27
N ASP A 981 -1.23 48.99 -44.44
CA ASP A 981 -1.27 47.78 -43.58
C ASP A 981 -0.76 48.11 -42.17
N ASN A 982 0.43 48.73 -42.08
CA ASN A 982 1.02 49.15 -40.82
C ASN A 982 0.12 50.17 -40.08
N ARG A 983 -0.53 51.08 -40.83
CA ARG A 983 -1.47 52.06 -40.23
C ARG A 983 -2.75 51.38 -39.72
N ALA A 984 -3.25 50.35 -40.41
CA ALA A 984 -4.38 49.55 -39.92
C ALA A 984 -4.01 48.78 -38.64
N ASP A 985 -2.84 48.14 -38.62
CA ASP A 985 -2.34 47.37 -37.48
C ASP A 985 -2.08 48.26 -36.26
N GLU A 986 -1.51 49.44 -36.44
CA GLU A 986 -1.35 50.43 -35.37
C GLU A 986 -2.70 50.87 -34.77
N ILE A 987 -3.71 51.12 -35.60
CA ILE A 987 -5.05 51.52 -35.14
C ILE A 987 -5.69 50.37 -34.35
N ASN A 988 -5.65 49.16 -34.90
CA ASN A 988 -6.21 47.97 -34.28
C ASN A 988 -5.49 47.58 -32.99
N ASN A 989 -4.17 47.77 -32.92
CA ASN A 989 -3.40 47.58 -31.69
C ASN A 989 -3.85 48.56 -30.58
N ARG A 990 -4.07 49.83 -30.92
CA ARG A 990 -4.61 50.83 -29.97
C ARG A 990 -6.03 50.51 -29.53
N ILE A 991 -6.87 50.04 -30.44
CA ILE A 991 -8.22 49.57 -30.13
C ILE A 991 -8.15 48.39 -29.16
N GLY A 992 -7.26 47.41 -29.38
CA GLY A 992 -7.06 46.28 -28.47
C GLY A 992 -6.59 46.70 -27.06
N LEU A 993 -5.71 47.70 -26.98
CA LEU A 993 -5.27 48.27 -25.70
C LEU A 993 -6.40 48.99 -24.95
N GLN A 994 -7.29 49.70 -25.65
CA GLN A 994 -8.46 50.35 -25.05
C GLN A 994 -9.52 49.32 -24.64
N LEU A 995 -9.75 48.32 -25.50
CA LEU A 995 -10.68 47.24 -25.25
C LEU A 995 -10.31 46.48 -23.96
N ALA A 996 -9.02 46.29 -23.68
CA ALA A 996 -8.56 45.70 -22.43
C ALA A 996 -8.98 46.49 -21.17
N ASP A 997 -9.25 47.79 -21.26
CA ASP A 997 -9.75 48.56 -20.12
C ASP A 997 -11.27 48.42 -19.98
N ASP A 998 -11.98 48.24 -21.10
CA ASP A 998 -13.45 48.21 -21.16
C ASP A 998 -14.06 46.84 -20.81
N VAL A 999 -13.32 45.74 -21.01
CA VAL A 999 -13.82 44.39 -20.73
C VAL A 999 -13.54 43.92 -19.31
N GLU A 1000 -14.44 43.16 -18.69
CA GLU A 1000 -14.25 42.66 -17.32
C GLU A 1000 -13.21 41.53 -17.24
N SER A 1001 -13.13 40.66 -18.26
CA SER A 1001 -12.25 39.48 -18.28
C SER A 1001 -11.52 39.28 -19.62
N GLU A 1002 -10.48 38.43 -19.62
CA GLU A 1002 -9.77 38.03 -20.86
C GLU A 1002 -10.67 37.25 -21.84
N GLU A 1003 -11.70 36.58 -21.35
CA GLU A 1003 -12.61 35.76 -22.17
C GLU A 1003 -13.52 36.64 -23.05
N ASP A 1004 -13.78 37.88 -22.59
CA ASP A 1004 -14.59 38.87 -23.31
C ASP A 1004 -13.83 39.55 -24.46
N CYS A 1005 -12.49 39.56 -24.43
CA CYS A 1005 -11.66 40.21 -25.45
C CYS A 1005 -11.99 39.72 -26.87
N LEU A 1006 -12.11 38.41 -27.09
CA LEU A 1006 -12.39 37.86 -28.43
C LEU A 1006 -13.79 38.18 -28.90
N LYS A 1007 -14.78 37.99 -28.01
CA LYS A 1007 -16.18 38.23 -28.31
C LYS A 1007 -16.37 39.67 -28.73
N ARG A 1008 -15.79 40.62 -27.98
CA ARG A 1008 -15.92 42.04 -28.26
C ARG A 1008 -15.15 42.46 -29.51
N ALA A 1009 -13.95 41.92 -29.75
CA ALA A 1009 -13.22 42.16 -31.01
C ALA A 1009 -14.05 41.75 -32.25
N ARG A 1010 -14.77 40.62 -32.20
CA ARG A 1010 -15.67 40.19 -33.28
C ARG A 1010 -16.91 41.07 -33.44
N GLU A 1011 -17.47 41.56 -32.33
CA GLU A 1011 -18.58 42.52 -32.38
C GLU A 1011 -18.15 43.85 -33.02
N MET A 1012 -16.95 44.34 -32.70
CA MET A 1012 -16.37 45.54 -33.29
C MET A 1012 -16.09 45.37 -34.79
N TRP A 1013 -15.61 44.18 -35.20
CA TRP A 1013 -15.50 43.83 -36.63
C TRP A 1013 -16.85 43.90 -37.33
N ALA A 1014 -17.88 43.23 -36.77
CA ALA A 1014 -19.22 43.21 -37.36
C ALA A 1014 -19.88 44.60 -37.41
N ALA A 1015 -19.49 45.51 -36.51
CA ALA A 1015 -19.94 46.90 -36.48
C ALA A 1015 -19.16 47.84 -37.44
N GLY A 1016 -18.10 47.34 -38.09
CA GLY A 1016 -17.23 48.16 -38.96
C GLY A 1016 -16.34 49.14 -38.18
N GLU A 1017 -16.03 48.83 -36.92
CA GLU A 1017 -15.26 49.69 -36.01
C GLU A 1017 -13.74 49.42 -36.07
N LEU A 1018 -13.30 48.37 -36.78
CA LEU A 1018 -11.89 48.02 -36.93
C LEU A 1018 -11.33 48.52 -38.26
N ALA A 1019 -10.06 48.90 -38.26
CA ALA A 1019 -9.40 49.38 -39.47
C ALA A 1019 -9.02 48.20 -40.38
N THR A 1020 -9.31 48.31 -41.68
CA THR A 1020 -8.79 47.40 -42.70
C THR A 1020 -7.72 48.10 -43.53
N ARG A 1021 -6.83 47.33 -44.15
CA ARG A 1021 -5.82 47.89 -45.05
C ARG A 1021 -6.49 48.56 -46.26
N ILE A 1022 -7.56 47.95 -46.79
CA ILE A 1022 -8.28 48.43 -47.99
C ILE A 1022 -8.85 49.84 -47.77
N ASP A 1023 -9.35 50.13 -46.56
CA ASP A 1023 -9.89 51.46 -46.22
C ASP A 1023 -8.82 52.56 -46.22
N LEU A 1024 -7.56 52.19 -45.94
CA LEU A 1024 -6.43 53.11 -45.80
C LEU A 1024 -5.55 53.18 -47.06
N GLU A 1025 -5.66 52.23 -47.99
CA GLU A 1025 -4.98 52.26 -49.31
C GLU A 1025 -5.46 53.42 -50.21
N THR A 1026 -6.62 54.01 -49.92
CA THR A 1026 -7.22 55.12 -50.70
C THR A 1026 -7.22 56.47 -49.99
N ASP A 1027 -6.64 56.55 -48.78
CA ASP A 1027 -6.52 57.79 -48.00
C ASP A 1027 -5.32 58.63 -48.49
N PRO A 1028 -5.53 59.84 -49.04
CA PRO A 1028 -4.44 60.70 -49.48
C PRO A 1028 -3.75 61.48 -48.35
N THR A 1029 -4.09 61.22 -47.08
CA THR A 1029 -3.54 61.94 -45.90
C THR A 1029 -2.29 61.32 -45.29
#